data_AF-A0A410G8Y5-F1
#
_entry.id   AF-A0A410G8Y5-F1
#
_cell.length_a   1.000
_cell.length_b   1.000
_cell.length_c   1.000
_cell.angle_alpha   90.00
_cell.angle_beta   90.00
_cell.angle_gamma   90.00
#
_symmetry.space_group_name_H-M   'P 1'
#
loop_
_entity.id
_entity.type
_entity.pdbx_description
1 polymer ?
#
loop_
_entity_poly.entity_id
_entity_poly.type
_entity_poly.pdbx_seq_one_letter_code
_entity_poly.pdbx_strand_id
1 'polypeptide(L)'
;MTKADPLKRYKSKRNFSVTSEPAEGGQANESAPAFVVQKHWASRLHYDFRLELDGTMKSWAVPKGPSYDPADKRMAVHVEDHPLSYNSFEGEIPPKQYGAGKVIIWDKGSWLPLGEARKDYEAGKLKFELRGHKLRGRWTLVRMKGKSEKQDPWLLIKEKDEFVRPSVEFSVVDEMPDSVAGLAEPEPAGDKPVARPSIESAGIKAALPATLKPQLATLVDEPPAHPEDWLYEIKFDGYRLLARIDAKSIQLFTRNGNDWTSRLPHLAKELKRRKLPAGWYDGEIVMLNDNGMPSFQALQGAFDTARTSRIVYYLFDMPYCKGRDLRSLPLIDRRDMLESLLEDASDGTVRFSATFDVAARDIVASACKLGLEGVIGKRKTSHYRSSRSSDWIKLKCSLRQEFVIGGYTDPQGSREGIGSLLLGVHDDKGKLRYAGNVGTGFNARSLKDIRTKLDALHSDTRPFETSTGMDGRAHWVKPELLAEVSFGQWTNTGRIRHSVFHGLRSDKPATAIIRETSMPTATNGKARRAKATQSPPLPEPSPLGGVKVTNPERIIDKSTGLRKIDLLRYYALVGDLMLPHLKGRPVSLVRAPEGVDGQMFFQKHMDKPTITGVRLLSPELDPDHEPLMEVAAAQGLVSAAQMNVMEFHTWNGVKTLIGKPDRMTFDLDPGKGVEWPAMQEAAMVVRAFLEELELPSFAKTSGGKGLHVVVPLKRRHDWDTVKDFSQAIVQHLAKTFPRRFSAKSGPRNRVGKIFIDYLRNGFGATTVCAWSARARPGMGVSVPVTWDEIPQLKSSAQWHVRNIHERLDVGNAPWESYEDEARTLTRAMRILGFNSSS
;
A
#
# COMPACT_ATOMS: atom_id res chain seq x y z
N MET A 1 31.72 16.21 49.51
CA MET A 1 30.36 15.65 49.72
C MET A 1 30.49 14.13 49.62
N THR A 2 30.26 13.40 50.70
CA THR A 2 30.18 11.93 50.70
C THR A 2 29.11 11.49 49.70
N LYS A 3 29.50 10.76 48.63
CA LYS A 3 28.56 10.15 47.68
C LYS A 3 27.52 9.37 48.48
N ALA A 4 26.24 9.65 48.28
CA ALA A 4 25.17 8.87 48.90
C ALA A 4 25.33 7.39 48.49
N ASP A 5 25.30 6.48 49.46
CA ASP A 5 25.38 5.04 49.21
C ASP A 5 24.16 4.58 48.38
N PRO A 6 24.34 4.20 47.10
CA PRO A 6 23.24 3.81 46.23
C PRO A 6 22.54 2.51 46.70
N LEU A 7 23.22 1.68 47.49
CA LEU A 7 22.68 0.42 48.03
C LEU A 7 21.99 0.59 49.39
N LYS A 8 21.94 1.80 49.95
CA LYS A 8 21.33 2.06 51.27
C LYS A 8 19.89 1.53 51.38
N ARG A 9 19.07 1.75 50.34
CA ARG A 9 17.68 1.28 50.31
C ARG A 9 17.60 -0.25 50.22
N TYR A 10 18.48 -0.87 49.44
CA TYR A 10 18.60 -2.33 49.34
C TYR A 10 18.95 -2.96 50.68
N LYS A 11 20.02 -2.46 51.34
CA LYS A 11 20.48 -2.94 52.65
C LYS A 11 19.41 -2.77 53.74
N SER A 12 18.66 -1.67 53.72
CA SER A 12 17.61 -1.40 54.74
C SER A 12 16.40 -2.34 54.69
N LYS A 13 16.17 -3.02 53.56
CA LYS A 13 15.01 -3.90 53.36
C LYS A 13 15.27 -5.37 53.70
N ARG A 14 16.53 -5.74 53.96
CA ARG A 14 16.98 -7.13 54.05
C ARG A 14 17.67 -7.41 55.37
N ASN A 15 17.45 -8.60 55.90
CA ASN A 15 18.23 -9.11 57.02
C ASN A 15 19.20 -10.20 56.53
N PHE A 16 20.46 -9.80 56.29
CA PHE A 16 21.52 -10.68 55.78
C PHE A 16 21.97 -11.77 56.75
N SER A 17 21.47 -11.77 58.00
CA SER A 17 21.65 -12.93 58.90
C SER A 17 20.63 -14.05 58.63
N VAL A 18 19.64 -13.80 57.77
CA VAL A 18 18.52 -14.73 57.46
C VAL A 18 18.45 -15.02 55.96
N THR A 19 18.56 -14.01 55.11
CA THR A 19 18.56 -14.19 53.65
C THR A 19 19.96 -14.58 53.15
N SER A 20 20.01 -15.45 52.13
CA SER A 20 21.24 -15.79 51.40
C SER A 20 21.59 -14.78 50.31
N GLU A 21 20.81 -13.70 50.17
CA GLU A 21 21.10 -12.60 49.26
C GLU A 21 22.41 -11.89 49.63
N PRO A 22 23.24 -11.50 48.64
CA PRO A 22 24.50 -10.83 48.91
C PRO A 22 24.30 -9.39 49.41
N ALA A 23 25.02 -8.99 50.45
CA ALA A 23 24.92 -7.65 51.03
C ALA A 23 25.62 -6.56 50.20
N GLU A 24 26.73 -6.93 49.53
CA GLU A 24 27.56 -6.06 48.71
C GLU A 24 28.52 -6.88 47.81
N GLY A 25 29.36 -6.21 47.03
CA GLY A 25 30.39 -6.84 46.20
C GLY A 25 30.03 -6.97 44.71
N GLY A 26 30.96 -7.58 43.98
CA GLY A 26 30.98 -7.69 42.51
C GLY A 26 31.88 -6.65 41.85
N GLN A 27 32.44 -6.98 40.70
CA GLN A 27 33.35 -6.12 39.93
C GLN A 27 32.61 -5.55 38.73
N ALA A 28 32.69 -4.23 38.55
CA ALA A 28 32.12 -3.58 37.39
C ALA A 28 32.95 -3.90 36.15
N ASN A 29 32.29 -4.13 35.02
CA ASN A 29 32.96 -4.29 33.74
C ASN A 29 32.53 -3.20 32.77
N GLU A 30 33.27 -2.10 32.76
CA GLU A 30 32.96 -0.95 31.90
C GLU A 30 33.05 -1.30 30.40
N SER A 31 33.82 -2.32 30.02
CA SER A 31 33.97 -2.74 28.62
C SER A 31 32.83 -3.64 28.12
N ALA A 32 32.10 -4.26 29.05
CA ALA A 32 30.96 -5.12 28.77
C ALA A 32 30.02 -5.15 29.99
N PRO A 33 29.22 -4.10 30.20
CA PRO A 33 28.39 -4.00 31.40
C PRO A 33 27.35 -5.12 31.41
N ALA A 34 27.15 -5.74 32.57
CA ALA A 34 26.30 -6.91 32.70
C ALA A 34 24.82 -6.57 32.71
N PHE A 35 23.99 -7.48 32.22
CA PHE A 35 22.57 -7.51 32.51
C PHE A 35 22.18 -8.87 33.08
N VAL A 36 21.15 -8.87 33.92
CA VAL A 36 20.55 -10.10 34.45
C VAL A 36 19.04 -9.94 34.48
N VAL A 37 18.34 -11.03 34.16
CA VAL A 37 16.90 -11.13 34.34
C VAL A 37 16.63 -12.30 35.26
N GLN A 38 16.04 -12.03 36.42
CA GLN A 38 15.66 -13.07 37.37
C GLN A 38 14.16 -13.32 37.34
N LYS A 39 13.77 -14.59 37.25
CA LYS A 39 12.37 -14.99 37.38
C LYS A 39 12.08 -15.25 38.85
N HIS A 40 11.11 -14.52 39.39
CA HIS A 40 10.88 -14.43 40.82
C HIS A 40 9.44 -14.80 41.17
N TRP A 41 9.28 -15.92 41.88
CA TRP A 41 8.01 -16.39 42.44
C TRP A 41 7.78 -15.80 43.84
N ALA A 42 7.61 -14.47 43.91
CA ALA A 42 7.17 -13.79 45.13
C ALA A 42 5.64 -13.96 45.31
N SER A 43 4.97 -12.99 45.95
CA SER A 43 3.49 -12.95 46.02
C SER A 43 2.81 -13.04 44.65
N ARG A 44 3.47 -12.56 43.59
CA ARG A 44 3.10 -12.74 42.18
C ARG A 44 4.36 -13.02 41.38
N LEU A 45 4.24 -13.90 40.37
CA LEU A 45 5.32 -14.14 39.42
C LEU A 45 5.64 -12.85 38.65
N HIS A 46 6.92 -12.50 38.61
CA HIS A 46 7.44 -11.40 37.80
C HIS A 46 8.88 -11.69 37.38
N TYR A 47 9.37 -10.87 36.44
CA TYR A 47 10.74 -10.94 35.93
C TYR A 47 11.45 -9.66 36.32
N ASP A 48 12.44 -9.76 37.20
CA ASP A 48 13.26 -8.62 37.58
C ASP A 48 14.36 -8.40 36.54
N PHE A 49 14.18 -7.38 35.70
CA PHE A 49 15.11 -6.95 34.67
C PHE A 49 16.13 -5.97 35.26
N ARG A 50 17.43 -6.22 35.08
CA ARG A 50 18.48 -5.36 35.65
C ARG A 50 19.61 -5.06 34.68
N LEU A 51 20.10 -3.82 34.72
CA LEU A 51 21.24 -3.34 33.93
C LEU A 51 22.31 -2.79 34.87
N GLU A 52 23.56 -3.20 34.67
CA GLU A 52 24.72 -2.59 35.32
C GLU A 52 24.90 -1.15 34.84
N LEU A 53 24.82 -0.19 35.76
CA LEU A 53 25.11 1.22 35.50
C LEU A 53 25.57 1.90 36.79
N ASP A 54 26.64 2.69 36.70
CA ASP A 54 27.24 3.42 37.83
C ASP A 54 27.64 2.53 39.02
N GLY A 55 28.13 1.31 38.72
CA GLY A 55 28.63 0.36 39.74
C GLY A 55 27.52 -0.35 40.54
N THR A 56 26.27 -0.28 40.07
CA THR A 56 25.12 -0.96 40.67
C THR A 56 24.20 -1.54 39.59
N MET A 57 23.31 -2.46 39.98
CA MET A 57 22.29 -2.99 39.09
C MET A 57 21.00 -2.17 39.20
N LYS A 58 20.74 -1.31 38.21
CA LYS A 58 19.46 -0.60 38.07
C LYS A 58 18.38 -1.63 37.76
N SER A 59 17.28 -1.60 38.50
CA SER A 59 16.38 -2.75 38.59
C SER A 59 14.91 -2.40 38.32
N TRP A 60 14.24 -3.24 37.54
CA TRP A 60 12.82 -3.12 37.22
C TRP A 60 12.07 -4.44 37.33
N ALA A 61 10.95 -4.46 38.02
CA ALA A 61 10.04 -5.62 38.04
C ALA A 61 9.11 -5.58 36.81
N VAL A 62 9.13 -6.63 35.98
CA VAL A 62 8.33 -6.77 34.76
C VAL A 62 7.32 -7.91 34.95
N PRO A 63 6.05 -7.63 35.32
CA PRO A 63 5.09 -8.67 35.73
C PRO A 63 4.80 -9.72 34.67
N LYS A 64 4.70 -9.31 33.40
CA LYS A 64 4.46 -10.22 32.27
C LYS A 64 5.74 -10.68 31.57
N GLY A 65 6.91 -10.31 32.11
CA GLY A 65 8.22 -10.52 31.50
C GLY A 65 8.44 -9.81 30.14
N PRO A 66 9.67 -9.90 29.60
CA PRO A 66 10.03 -9.32 28.30
C PRO A 66 9.31 -10.00 27.12
N SER A 67 9.18 -9.30 25.99
CA SER A 67 8.59 -9.83 24.75
C SER A 67 9.40 -9.40 23.54
N TYR A 68 9.55 -10.29 22.56
CA TYR A 68 10.18 -9.98 21.27
C TYR A 68 9.25 -9.24 20.30
N ASP A 69 8.00 -9.00 20.69
CA ASP A 69 7.02 -8.27 19.90
C ASP A 69 7.09 -6.76 20.20
N PRO A 70 7.43 -5.90 19.23
CA PRO A 70 7.43 -4.45 19.42
C PRO A 70 6.06 -3.86 19.79
N ALA A 71 4.95 -4.58 19.51
CA ALA A 71 3.62 -4.17 19.92
C ALA A 71 3.39 -4.33 21.43
N ASP A 72 4.13 -5.22 22.08
CA ASP A 72 4.02 -5.51 23.50
C ASP A 72 4.83 -4.51 24.35
N LYS A 73 4.16 -3.43 24.78
CA LYS A 73 4.76 -2.47 25.71
C LYS A 73 4.70 -3.02 27.14
N ARG A 74 5.78 -3.70 27.58
CA ARG A 74 5.81 -4.38 28.88
C ARG A 74 6.04 -3.39 30.01
N MET A 75 5.11 -3.31 30.95
CA MET A 75 5.25 -2.50 32.16
C MET A 75 6.46 -2.97 32.97
N ALA A 76 7.31 -2.03 33.36
CA ALA A 76 8.55 -2.24 34.12
C ALA A 76 8.56 -1.27 35.30
N VAL A 77 8.39 -1.77 36.52
CA VAL A 77 8.29 -0.94 37.73
C VAL A 77 9.69 -0.80 38.33
N HIS A 78 10.20 0.43 38.46
CA HIS A 78 11.54 0.67 38.98
C HIS A 78 11.61 0.39 40.50
N VAL A 79 12.56 -0.47 40.90
CA VAL A 79 12.78 -0.87 42.30
C VAL A 79 14.15 -0.39 42.79
N GLU A 80 14.57 -0.75 44.01
CA GLU A 80 15.90 -0.38 44.50
C GLU A 80 17.06 -0.98 43.67
N ASP A 81 18.19 -0.28 43.66
CA ASP A 81 19.42 -0.77 43.05
C ASP A 81 19.99 -1.96 43.84
N HIS A 82 20.57 -2.94 43.13
CA HIS A 82 21.15 -4.14 43.73
C HIS A 82 22.69 -4.15 43.57
N PRO A 83 23.44 -4.84 44.46
CA PRO A 83 24.88 -5.02 44.28
C PRO A 83 25.18 -5.87 43.06
N LEU A 84 26.36 -5.70 42.45
CA LEU A 84 26.77 -6.47 41.27
C LEU A 84 26.89 -7.98 41.56
N SER A 85 27.27 -8.34 42.79
CA SER A 85 27.29 -9.73 43.27
C SER A 85 25.91 -10.40 43.24
N TYR A 86 24.82 -9.62 43.17
CA TYR A 86 23.46 -10.15 43.03
C TYR A 86 23.21 -10.82 41.68
N ASN A 87 24.05 -10.56 40.67
CA ASN A 87 23.92 -11.14 39.33
C ASN A 87 24.06 -12.67 39.31
N SER A 88 24.73 -13.25 40.30
CA SER A 88 24.91 -14.70 40.45
C SER A 88 23.96 -15.33 41.47
N PHE A 89 23.03 -14.56 42.05
CA PHE A 89 22.11 -15.09 43.06
C PHE A 89 20.97 -15.90 42.41
N GLU A 90 20.86 -17.16 42.81
CA GLU A 90 19.75 -18.08 42.55
C GLU A 90 19.49 -18.87 43.83
N GLY A 91 18.23 -18.96 44.25
CA GLY A 91 17.89 -19.59 45.53
C GLY A 91 16.48 -19.27 46.00
N GLU A 92 16.20 -19.61 47.25
CA GLU A 92 14.93 -19.35 47.91
C GLU A 92 15.11 -18.33 49.02
N ILE A 93 14.40 -17.20 48.91
CA ILE A 93 14.38 -16.15 49.93
C ILE A 93 13.38 -16.59 51.02
N PRO A 94 13.82 -16.74 52.29
CA PRO A 94 12.99 -17.33 53.33
C PRO A 94 11.65 -16.60 53.57
N PRO A 95 10.60 -17.33 54.00
CA PRO A 95 9.33 -16.72 54.37
C PRO A 95 9.51 -15.57 55.38
N LYS A 96 8.67 -14.54 55.26
CA LYS A 96 8.68 -13.31 56.08
C LYS A 96 9.86 -12.34 55.81
N GLN A 97 10.76 -12.65 54.88
CA GLN A 97 11.71 -11.68 54.34
C GLN A 97 11.08 -10.84 53.21
N TYR A 98 11.65 -9.66 52.95
CA TYR A 98 11.23 -8.81 51.84
C TYR A 98 11.57 -9.50 50.51
N GLY A 99 10.56 -9.75 49.67
CA GLY A 99 10.76 -10.54 48.45
C GLY A 99 10.82 -12.05 48.68
N ALA A 100 10.23 -12.58 49.75
CA ALA A 100 10.16 -14.03 49.98
C ALA A 100 9.61 -14.77 48.76
N GLY A 101 10.29 -15.86 48.37
CA GLY A 101 9.99 -16.62 47.17
C GLY A 101 11.22 -17.26 46.52
N LYS A 102 10.96 -18.10 45.52
CA LYS A 102 12.02 -18.70 44.69
C LYS A 102 12.50 -17.68 43.66
N VAL A 103 13.81 -17.61 43.44
CA VAL A 103 14.46 -16.77 42.44
C VAL A 103 15.39 -17.63 41.59
N ILE A 104 15.28 -17.53 40.27
CA ILE A 104 16.24 -18.14 39.34
C ILE A 104 16.81 -17.10 38.38
N ILE A 105 18.03 -17.34 37.88
CA ILE A 105 18.61 -16.53 36.80
C ILE A 105 17.98 -16.98 35.48
N TRP A 106 16.95 -16.26 35.03
CA TRP A 106 16.21 -16.60 33.83
C TRP A 106 16.97 -16.22 32.55
N ASP A 107 17.70 -15.12 32.56
CA ASP A 107 18.65 -14.75 31.51
C ASP A 107 19.82 -13.94 32.08
N LYS A 108 20.98 -14.01 31.43
CA LYS A 108 22.18 -13.25 31.78
C LYS A 108 23.02 -12.96 30.54
N GLY A 109 23.82 -11.90 30.59
CA GLY A 109 24.79 -11.58 29.55
C GLY A 109 25.29 -10.15 29.64
N SER A 110 25.69 -9.58 28.51
CA SER A 110 26.15 -8.19 28.42
C SER A 110 25.13 -7.29 27.69
N TRP A 111 25.18 -6.00 27.97
CA TRP A 111 24.40 -5.00 27.25
C TRP A 111 25.27 -3.88 26.70
N LEU A 112 24.81 -3.23 25.64
CA LEU A 112 25.50 -2.11 25.01
C LEU A 112 24.56 -0.90 24.92
N PRO A 113 24.89 0.25 25.52
CA PRO A 113 24.09 1.47 25.35
C PRO A 113 24.16 1.99 23.91
N LEU A 114 23.01 2.34 23.34
CA LEU A 114 22.89 2.97 22.02
C LEU A 114 22.76 4.49 22.16
N GLY A 115 23.68 5.09 22.93
CA GLY A 115 23.64 6.50 23.35
C GLY A 115 24.51 6.76 24.60
N GLU A 116 24.24 7.85 25.29
CA GLU A 116 24.92 8.22 26.55
C GLU A 116 24.17 7.62 27.74
N ALA A 117 24.55 6.41 28.17
CA ALA A 117 23.81 5.60 29.14
C ALA A 117 23.29 6.35 30.38
N ARG A 118 24.15 7.12 31.06
CA ARG A 118 23.76 7.87 32.27
C ARG A 118 22.72 8.95 31.95
N LYS A 119 22.98 9.76 30.93
CA LYS A 119 22.11 10.88 30.52
C LYS A 119 20.76 10.39 30.03
N ASP A 120 20.75 9.30 29.28
CA ASP A 120 19.54 8.70 28.70
C ASP A 120 18.67 8.01 29.77
N TYR A 121 19.30 7.38 30.78
CA TYR A 121 18.61 6.85 31.96
C TYR A 121 17.98 7.98 32.81
N GLU A 122 18.71 9.06 33.06
CA GLU A 122 18.20 10.24 33.79
C GLU A 122 17.06 10.93 33.04
N ALA A 123 17.18 11.05 31.71
CA ALA A 123 16.14 11.59 30.83
C ALA A 123 14.89 10.68 30.73
N GLY A 124 14.98 9.43 31.20
CA GLY A 124 13.89 8.47 31.18
C GLY A 124 13.66 7.81 29.81
N LYS A 125 14.68 7.74 28.95
CA LYS A 125 14.60 7.06 27.66
C LYS A 125 15.95 6.41 27.32
N LEU A 126 16.15 5.18 27.76
CA LEU A 126 17.38 4.42 27.56
C LEU A 126 17.22 3.45 26.40
N LYS A 127 18.04 3.58 25.36
CA LYS A 127 18.13 2.63 24.24
C LYS A 127 19.39 1.77 24.40
N PHE A 128 19.26 0.47 24.17
CA PHE A 128 20.37 -0.46 24.36
C PHE A 128 20.20 -1.74 23.54
N GLU A 129 21.28 -2.48 23.36
CA GLU A 129 21.30 -3.83 22.80
C GLU A 129 21.60 -4.85 23.92
N LEU A 130 20.88 -5.97 23.95
CA LEU A 130 21.10 -7.08 24.86
C LEU A 130 21.79 -8.24 24.13
N ARG A 131 22.72 -8.88 24.82
CA ARG A 131 23.46 -10.07 24.36
C ARG A 131 23.37 -11.16 25.40
N GLY A 132 22.20 -11.77 25.51
CA GLY A 132 21.90 -12.85 26.44
C GLY A 132 21.75 -14.22 25.79
N HIS A 133 21.48 -15.21 26.65
CA HIS A 133 21.04 -16.53 26.20
C HIS A 133 19.65 -16.47 25.58
N LYS A 134 18.74 -15.71 26.19
CA LYS A 134 17.33 -15.65 25.78
C LYS A 134 16.95 -14.33 25.15
N LEU A 135 17.42 -13.20 25.67
CA LEU A 135 17.15 -11.86 25.18
C LEU A 135 18.31 -11.35 24.33
N ARG A 136 18.00 -10.99 23.08
CA ARG A 136 18.96 -10.50 22.08
C ARG A 136 18.43 -9.27 21.35
N GLY A 137 19.33 -8.53 20.72
CA GLY A 137 18.99 -7.38 19.90
C GLY A 137 18.69 -6.13 20.72
N ARG A 138 18.08 -5.13 20.07
CA ARG A 138 17.81 -3.78 20.53
C ARG A 138 16.51 -3.68 21.32
N TRP A 139 16.56 -2.93 22.41
CA TRP A 139 15.49 -2.69 23.37
C TRP A 139 15.49 -1.23 23.81
N THR A 140 14.36 -0.78 24.33
CA THR A 140 14.22 0.56 24.90
C THR A 140 13.47 0.50 26.23
N LEU A 141 13.97 1.23 27.22
CA LEU A 141 13.28 1.55 28.45
C LEU A 141 12.80 3.00 28.42
N VAL A 142 11.50 3.23 28.57
CA VAL A 142 10.88 4.58 28.57
C VAL A 142 10.13 4.83 29.87
N ARG A 143 10.49 5.89 30.60
CA ARG A 143 9.79 6.36 31.80
C ARG A 143 8.53 7.13 31.42
N MET A 144 7.38 6.75 31.97
CA MET A 144 6.11 7.44 31.73
C MET A 144 5.99 8.68 32.63
N LYS A 145 5.46 9.79 32.10
CA LYS A 145 5.17 11.00 32.88
C LYS A 145 3.73 10.94 33.42
N GLY A 146 3.55 10.86 34.74
CA GLY A 146 2.24 10.87 35.42
C GLY A 146 2.32 11.42 36.84
N LYS A 147 1.27 12.15 37.29
CA LYS A 147 1.18 12.71 38.64
C LYS A 147 0.74 11.64 39.64
N SER A 148 1.59 11.40 40.65
CA SER A 148 1.34 10.64 41.89
C SER A 148 1.27 9.11 41.78
N GLU A 149 2.41 8.45 41.98
CA GLU A 149 2.54 7.20 42.77
C GLU A 149 4.00 7.04 43.23
N LYS A 150 4.24 6.28 44.30
CA LYS A 150 5.54 6.18 45.01
C LYS A 150 6.70 5.54 44.20
N GLN A 151 6.47 5.12 42.96
CA GLN A 151 7.45 4.47 42.08
C GLN A 151 7.20 4.88 40.62
N ASP A 152 8.26 5.23 39.88
CA ASP A 152 8.17 5.66 38.48
C ASP A 152 7.84 4.47 37.56
N PRO A 153 6.72 4.48 36.81
CA PRO A 153 6.40 3.42 35.86
C PRO A 153 7.22 3.58 34.57
N TRP A 154 7.92 2.52 34.16
CA TRP A 154 8.64 2.43 32.89
C TRP A 154 7.97 1.42 31.96
N LEU A 155 8.30 1.50 30.67
CA LEU A 155 7.97 0.50 29.67
C LEU A 155 9.26 -0.08 29.09
N LEU A 156 9.38 -1.41 29.12
CA LEU A 156 10.38 -2.16 28.37
C LEU A 156 9.76 -2.57 27.03
N ILE A 157 10.41 -2.17 25.93
CA ILE A 157 9.89 -2.32 24.57
C ILE A 157 10.98 -2.89 23.68
N LYS A 158 10.66 -3.92 22.89
CA LYS A 158 11.55 -4.44 21.85
C LYS A 158 11.61 -3.45 20.68
N GLU A 159 12.80 -3.04 20.27
CA GLU A 159 12.98 -2.26 19.04
C GLU A 159 13.02 -3.18 17.81
N LYS A 160 12.72 -2.63 16.63
CA LYS A 160 12.71 -3.40 15.39
C LYS A 160 14.14 -3.78 14.97
N ASP A 161 14.42 -5.08 14.97
CA ASP A 161 15.65 -5.69 14.46
C ASP A 161 15.39 -7.15 14.06
N GLU A 162 16.45 -7.89 13.73
CA GLU A 162 16.41 -9.29 13.29
C GLU A 162 15.87 -10.29 14.34
N PHE A 163 15.84 -9.93 15.62
CA PHE A 163 15.36 -10.80 16.69
C PHE A 163 13.86 -10.60 16.99
N VAL A 164 13.19 -9.66 16.32
CA VAL A 164 11.74 -9.43 16.48
C VAL A 164 10.95 -10.67 16.13
N ARG A 165 10.04 -11.05 17.03
CA ARG A 165 9.09 -12.15 16.83
C ARG A 165 7.72 -11.74 17.40
N PRO A 166 6.63 -11.89 16.62
CA PRO A 166 5.28 -11.64 17.13
C PRO A 166 4.97 -12.51 18.35
N SER A 167 4.32 -11.92 19.35
CA SER A 167 3.99 -12.60 20.63
C SER A 167 3.04 -13.78 20.46
N VAL A 168 2.25 -13.77 19.38
CA VAL A 168 1.36 -14.86 18.96
C VAL A 168 2.11 -16.05 18.34
N GLU A 169 3.33 -15.85 17.86
CA GLU A 169 4.18 -16.88 17.27
C GLU A 169 5.23 -17.38 18.26
N PHE A 170 5.73 -16.51 19.14
CA PHE A 170 6.80 -16.85 20.09
C PHE A 170 6.73 -16.01 21.36
N SER A 171 6.45 -16.68 22.48
CA SER A 171 6.53 -16.09 23.82
C SER A 171 7.79 -16.58 24.52
N VAL A 172 8.83 -15.74 24.59
CA VAL A 172 10.14 -16.13 25.17
C VAL A 172 10.02 -16.60 26.63
N VAL A 173 9.08 -16.04 27.39
CA VAL A 173 8.85 -16.39 28.80
C VAL A 173 8.23 -17.77 29.00
N ASP A 174 7.44 -18.23 28.02
CA ASP A 174 6.75 -19.52 28.03
C ASP A 174 7.62 -20.62 27.38
N GLU A 175 8.25 -20.29 26.25
CA GLU A 175 9.09 -21.21 25.47
C GLU A 175 10.46 -21.48 26.13
N MET A 176 10.97 -20.53 26.92
CA MET A 176 12.27 -20.65 27.58
C MET A 176 12.16 -20.36 29.08
N PRO A 177 11.48 -21.19 29.90
CA PRO A 177 11.16 -20.86 31.29
C PRO A 177 12.30 -21.11 32.30
N ASP A 178 13.33 -21.89 31.92
CA ASP A 178 14.32 -22.47 32.85
C ASP A 178 15.48 -21.54 33.23
N SER A 179 16.30 -21.93 34.21
CA SER A 179 17.48 -21.14 34.61
C SER A 179 18.62 -21.27 33.61
N VAL A 180 19.42 -20.20 33.47
CA VAL A 180 20.68 -20.18 32.72
C VAL A 180 21.91 -20.07 33.64
N ALA A 181 21.75 -20.17 34.96
CA ALA A 181 22.83 -19.98 35.93
C ALA A 181 24.06 -20.87 35.64
N GLY A 182 23.82 -22.14 35.30
CA GLY A 182 24.85 -23.14 34.99
C GLY A 182 25.40 -23.10 33.56
N LEU A 183 24.89 -22.20 32.70
CA LEU A 183 25.46 -22.02 31.36
C LEU A 183 26.68 -21.10 31.44
N ALA A 184 27.70 -21.38 30.61
CA ALA A 184 28.79 -20.44 30.38
C ALA A 184 28.22 -19.10 29.90
N GLU A 185 28.94 -17.99 30.11
CA GLU A 185 28.53 -16.69 29.56
C GLU A 185 28.18 -16.85 28.08
N PRO A 186 27.08 -16.24 27.60
CA PRO A 186 26.68 -16.40 26.22
C PRO A 186 27.84 -15.91 25.36
N GLU A 187 28.39 -16.82 24.55
CA GLU A 187 29.37 -16.49 23.52
C GLU A 187 28.86 -15.23 22.81
N PRO A 188 29.65 -14.14 22.74
CA PRO A 188 29.24 -12.99 21.96
C PRO A 188 28.89 -13.55 20.59
N ALA A 189 27.61 -13.48 20.23
CA ALA A 189 27.14 -13.99 18.95
C ALA A 189 28.11 -13.44 17.93
N GLY A 190 28.83 -14.36 17.27
CA GLY A 190 29.99 -14.05 16.47
C GLY A 190 29.62 -13.31 15.20
N ASP A 191 29.04 -12.14 15.33
CA ASP A 191 29.64 -11.00 14.68
C ASP A 191 30.96 -10.77 15.40
N LYS A 192 32.04 -11.27 14.77
CA LYS A 192 33.16 -10.36 14.51
C LYS A 192 32.49 -9.00 14.23
N PRO A 193 32.93 -7.85 14.78
CA PRO A 193 32.64 -6.64 14.06
C PRO A 193 33.08 -6.99 12.63
N VAL A 194 32.13 -7.13 11.71
CA VAL A 194 32.47 -7.10 10.31
C VAL A 194 33.07 -5.73 10.27
N ALA A 195 34.41 -5.68 10.34
CA ALA A 195 35.14 -4.46 10.20
C ALA A 195 34.50 -3.87 8.96
N ARG A 196 33.73 -2.76 9.12
CA ARG A 196 33.06 -2.09 8.00
C ARG A 196 34.10 -2.14 6.90
N PRO A 197 33.86 -2.86 5.79
CA PRO A 197 34.95 -3.23 4.91
C PRO A 197 35.67 -1.94 4.57
N SER A 198 36.90 -1.81 5.09
CA SER A 198 37.64 -0.58 4.90
C SER A 198 37.77 -0.43 3.40
N ILE A 199 37.52 0.77 2.87
CA ILE A 199 37.66 1.03 1.43
C ILE A 199 39.06 0.59 0.96
N GLU A 200 40.05 0.51 1.87
CA GLU A 200 41.43 0.09 1.59
C GLU A 200 41.62 -1.44 1.49
N SER A 201 40.66 -2.24 1.94
CA SER A 201 40.66 -3.71 1.80
C SER A 201 39.54 -4.25 0.91
N ALA A 202 38.49 -3.46 0.64
CA ALA A 202 37.31 -3.87 -0.10
C ALA A 202 37.48 -3.78 -1.63
N GLY A 203 36.97 -4.76 -2.39
CA GLY A 203 36.99 -4.72 -3.86
C GLY A 203 38.37 -4.92 -4.51
N ILE A 204 38.40 -4.90 -5.84
CA ILE A 204 39.58 -5.25 -6.65
C ILE A 204 40.37 -3.97 -6.96
N LYS A 205 41.70 -3.98 -6.78
CA LYS A 205 42.55 -2.85 -7.20
C LYS A 205 42.38 -2.60 -8.69
N ALA A 206 42.01 -1.38 -9.07
CA ALA A 206 41.77 -1.00 -10.45
C ALA A 206 41.99 0.51 -10.66
N ALA A 207 42.49 0.88 -11.83
CA ALA A 207 42.56 2.28 -12.21
C ALA A 207 41.14 2.87 -12.34
N LEU A 208 40.99 4.16 -12.01
CA LEU A 208 39.71 4.86 -12.15
C LEU A 208 39.38 5.02 -13.64
N PRO A 209 38.30 4.40 -14.16
CA PRO A 209 38.00 4.47 -15.58
C PRO A 209 37.61 5.90 -16.01
N ALA A 210 37.95 6.24 -17.25
CA ALA A 210 37.63 7.55 -17.84
C ALA A 210 36.12 7.73 -18.06
N THR A 211 35.39 6.65 -18.33
CA THR A 211 33.94 6.64 -18.53
C THR A 211 33.28 5.54 -17.72
N LEU A 212 32.03 5.76 -17.31
CA LEU A 212 31.22 4.76 -16.61
C LEU A 212 29.77 4.85 -17.09
N LYS A 213 29.22 3.72 -17.55
CA LYS A 213 27.79 3.60 -17.87
C LYS A 213 27.01 3.24 -16.60
N PRO A 214 25.92 3.95 -16.26
CA PRO A 214 25.16 3.69 -15.04
C PRO A 214 24.32 2.41 -15.14
N GLN A 215 24.00 1.83 -13.98
CA GLN A 215 22.99 0.77 -13.86
C GLN A 215 21.58 1.31 -14.12
N LEU A 216 20.73 0.51 -14.78
CA LEU A 216 19.37 0.91 -15.15
C LEU A 216 18.30 0.10 -14.42
N ALA A 217 17.28 0.80 -13.92
CA ALA A 217 16.16 0.20 -13.19
C ALA A 217 15.12 -0.47 -14.11
N THR A 218 14.46 -1.51 -13.62
CA THR A 218 13.35 -2.22 -14.27
C THR A 218 12.00 -1.79 -13.67
N LEU A 219 11.00 -1.50 -14.50
CA LEU A 219 9.65 -1.19 -14.04
C LEU A 219 8.93 -2.48 -13.62
N VAL A 220 8.35 -2.49 -12.42
CA VAL A 220 7.55 -3.61 -11.90
C VAL A 220 6.25 -3.07 -11.30
N ASP A 221 5.21 -3.89 -11.33
CA ASP A 221 3.86 -3.50 -10.88
C ASP A 221 3.66 -3.70 -9.37
N GLU A 222 4.38 -4.63 -8.75
CA GLU A 222 4.29 -4.94 -7.32
C GLU A 222 5.68 -5.17 -6.70
N PRO A 223 5.86 -4.91 -5.38
CA PRO A 223 7.09 -5.27 -4.68
C PRO A 223 7.42 -6.77 -4.84
N PRO A 224 8.71 -7.14 -4.92
CA PRO A 224 9.16 -8.53 -4.96
C PRO A 224 8.61 -9.38 -3.81
N ALA A 225 8.49 -10.69 -4.04
CA ALA A 225 7.92 -11.65 -3.09
C ALA A 225 8.66 -11.71 -1.74
N HIS A 226 9.97 -11.43 -1.75
CA HIS A 226 10.85 -11.37 -0.59
C HIS A 226 11.29 -9.92 -0.36
N PRO A 227 10.40 -9.01 0.09
CA PRO A 227 10.73 -7.60 0.26
C PRO A 227 11.86 -7.35 1.27
N GLU A 228 12.10 -8.28 2.20
CA GLU A 228 13.18 -8.28 3.18
C GLU A 228 14.58 -8.31 2.56
N ASP A 229 14.72 -8.85 1.34
CA ASP A 229 15.98 -8.87 0.59
C ASP A 229 16.30 -7.52 -0.07
N TRP A 230 15.42 -6.53 0.05
CA TRP A 230 15.47 -5.29 -0.71
C TRP A 230 15.60 -4.08 0.19
N LEU A 231 16.32 -3.08 -0.33
CA LEU A 231 16.38 -1.73 0.19
C LEU A 231 15.46 -0.85 -0.66
N TYR A 232 14.63 -0.03 -0.01
CA TYR A 232 13.75 0.90 -0.70
C TYR A 232 14.15 2.32 -0.38
N GLU A 233 14.31 3.15 -1.42
CA GLU A 233 14.60 4.58 -1.32
C GLU A 233 13.60 5.39 -2.15
N ILE A 234 13.58 6.71 -1.96
CA ILE A 234 12.74 7.61 -2.75
C ILE A 234 13.10 7.44 -4.23
N LYS A 235 12.09 7.30 -5.10
CA LYS A 235 12.29 7.53 -6.51
C LYS A 235 12.33 9.03 -6.75
N PHE A 236 13.54 9.56 -6.91
CA PHE A 236 13.73 10.94 -7.32
C PHE A 236 13.22 11.14 -8.76
N ASP A 237 12.78 12.36 -9.01
CA ASP A 237 12.24 12.83 -10.27
C ASP A 237 13.14 13.94 -10.82
N GLY A 238 14.38 13.56 -11.17
CA GLY A 238 15.44 14.48 -11.55
C GLY A 238 16.33 13.98 -12.69
N TYR A 239 17.53 14.56 -12.79
CA TYR A 239 18.54 14.12 -13.76
C TYR A 239 19.55 13.18 -13.10
N ARG A 240 19.73 11.99 -13.67
CA ARG A 240 20.79 11.08 -13.24
C ARG A 240 22.16 11.72 -13.51
N LEU A 241 23.00 11.78 -12.49
CA LEU A 241 24.33 12.38 -12.57
C LEU A 241 25.35 11.40 -11.98
N LEU A 242 26.51 11.31 -12.61
CA LEU A 242 27.67 10.56 -12.14
C LEU A 242 28.82 11.54 -11.93
N ALA A 243 29.34 11.62 -10.70
CA ALA A 243 30.51 12.43 -10.40
C ALA A 243 31.76 11.57 -10.50
N ARG A 244 32.66 11.91 -11.42
CA ARG A 244 34.03 11.39 -11.47
C ARG A 244 34.93 12.32 -10.68
N ILE A 245 35.54 11.81 -9.63
CA ILE A 245 36.51 12.54 -8.82
C ILE A 245 37.87 11.90 -9.06
N ASP A 246 38.81 12.68 -9.58
CA ASP A 246 40.18 12.23 -9.86
C ASP A 246 41.16 13.24 -9.28
N ALA A 247 41.60 12.96 -8.05
CA ALA A 247 42.40 13.80 -7.19
C ALA A 247 41.87 15.24 -7.03
N LYS A 248 42.23 16.14 -7.95
CA LYS A 248 41.86 17.56 -7.94
C LYS A 248 40.78 17.94 -8.96
N SER A 249 40.45 17.05 -9.90
CA SER A 249 39.47 17.27 -10.95
C SER A 249 38.14 16.62 -10.60
N ILE A 250 37.05 17.35 -10.86
CA ILE A 250 35.68 16.88 -10.64
C ILE A 250 34.93 17.09 -11.94
N GLN A 251 34.38 15.99 -12.45
CA GLN A 251 33.58 16.00 -13.65
C GLN A 251 32.21 15.42 -13.35
N LEU A 252 31.17 16.06 -13.88
CA LEU A 252 29.78 15.71 -13.61
C LEU A 252 29.14 15.22 -14.90
N PHE A 253 29.01 13.92 -15.06
CA PHE A 253 28.50 13.30 -16.28
C PHE A 253 27.02 12.97 -16.15
N THR A 254 26.24 13.30 -17.17
CA THR A 254 24.85 12.81 -17.29
C THR A 254 24.82 11.30 -17.56
N ARG A 255 23.62 10.70 -17.48
CA ARG A 255 23.38 9.29 -17.86
C ARG A 255 24.03 8.84 -19.18
N ASN A 256 24.09 9.73 -20.18
CA ASN A 256 24.61 9.42 -21.50
C ASN A 256 26.08 9.85 -21.70
N GLY A 257 26.76 10.28 -20.63
CA GLY A 257 28.18 10.64 -20.67
C GLY A 257 28.47 12.09 -21.05
N ASN A 258 27.45 12.96 -21.17
CA ASN A 258 27.69 14.39 -21.41
C ASN A 258 28.25 15.05 -20.15
N ASP A 259 29.33 15.81 -20.27
CA ASP A 259 29.94 16.58 -19.18
C ASP A 259 29.12 17.86 -18.90
N TRP A 260 28.52 17.93 -17.71
CA TRP A 260 27.73 19.05 -17.19
C TRP A 260 28.45 19.86 -16.11
N THR A 261 29.76 19.69 -15.96
CA THR A 261 30.55 20.37 -14.92
C THR A 261 30.41 21.89 -14.98
N SER A 262 30.45 22.48 -16.19
CA SER A 262 30.28 23.92 -16.39
C SER A 262 28.87 24.42 -16.09
N ARG A 263 27.85 23.55 -16.16
CA ARG A 263 26.45 23.88 -15.84
C ARG A 263 26.15 23.77 -14.34
N LEU A 264 26.97 23.02 -13.60
CA LEU A 264 26.80 22.73 -12.18
C LEU A 264 28.05 23.11 -11.36
N PRO A 265 28.60 24.33 -11.50
CA PRO A 265 29.86 24.72 -10.87
C PRO A 265 29.79 24.69 -9.33
N HIS A 266 28.61 24.96 -8.76
CA HIS A 266 28.39 24.88 -7.31
C HIS A 266 28.54 23.45 -6.78
N LEU A 267 27.95 22.45 -7.46
CA LEU A 267 28.07 21.06 -7.06
C LEU A 267 29.51 20.55 -7.20
N ALA A 268 30.21 20.92 -8.28
CA ALA A 268 31.62 20.59 -8.43
C ALA A 268 32.46 21.19 -7.28
N LYS A 269 32.21 22.46 -6.91
CA LYS A 269 32.89 23.11 -5.77
C LYS A 269 32.58 22.43 -4.44
N GLU A 270 31.32 22.04 -4.21
CA GLU A 270 30.91 21.37 -2.99
C GLU A 270 31.54 19.97 -2.87
N LEU A 271 31.52 19.17 -3.95
CA LEU A 271 32.20 17.87 -4.00
C LEU A 271 33.71 18.02 -3.72
N LYS A 272 34.34 19.10 -4.22
CA LYS A 272 35.74 19.43 -3.93
C LYS A 272 35.97 19.73 -2.46
N ARG A 273 35.08 20.53 -1.86
CA ARG A 273 35.13 20.94 -0.46
C ARG A 273 34.98 19.74 0.48
N ARG A 274 34.14 18.77 0.10
CA ARG A 274 33.89 17.53 0.85
C ARG A 274 35.11 16.59 0.88
N LYS A 275 36.10 16.79 0.01
CA LYS A 275 37.30 15.94 -0.08
C LYS A 275 36.97 14.46 -0.24
N LEU A 276 35.90 14.15 -0.98
CA LEU A 276 35.54 12.78 -1.29
C LEU A 276 36.72 12.09 -2.00
N PRO A 277 37.03 10.83 -1.69
CA PRO A 277 38.12 10.11 -2.34
C PRO A 277 37.94 10.01 -3.86
N ALA A 278 39.05 9.79 -4.58
CA ALA A 278 38.99 9.55 -6.02
C ALA A 278 38.09 8.34 -6.33
N GLY A 279 37.15 8.49 -7.26
CA GLY A 279 36.07 7.53 -7.44
C GLY A 279 34.99 7.97 -8.43
N TRP A 280 34.03 7.06 -8.62
CA TRP A 280 32.77 7.33 -9.32
C TRP A 280 31.64 7.28 -8.30
N TYR A 281 30.85 8.35 -8.24
CA TYR A 281 29.73 8.50 -7.32
C TYR A 281 28.45 8.66 -8.14
N ASP A 282 27.51 7.76 -7.93
CA ASP A 282 26.28 7.65 -8.72
C ASP A 282 25.09 8.16 -7.91
N GLY A 283 24.34 9.07 -8.52
CA GLY A 283 23.28 9.80 -7.82
C GLY A 283 22.27 10.44 -8.76
N GLU A 284 21.37 11.22 -8.18
CA GLU A 284 20.38 11.99 -8.91
C GLU A 284 20.32 13.42 -8.40
N ILE A 285 20.27 14.39 -9.33
CA ILE A 285 20.10 15.80 -8.99
C ILE A 285 18.64 16.21 -9.06
N VAL A 286 18.19 16.93 -8.04
CA VAL A 286 16.81 17.42 -7.91
C VAL A 286 16.80 18.87 -7.44
N MET A 287 15.69 19.55 -7.70
CA MET A 287 15.31 20.78 -6.99
C MET A 287 14.22 20.45 -6.00
N LEU A 288 14.36 20.93 -4.75
CA LEU A 288 13.32 20.76 -3.74
C LEU A 288 12.39 21.98 -3.75
N ASN A 289 11.09 21.73 -3.65
CA ASN A 289 10.08 22.78 -3.44
C ASN A 289 10.04 23.22 -1.96
N ASP A 290 9.15 24.15 -1.62
CA ASP A 290 9.04 24.72 -0.28
C ASP A 290 8.66 23.69 0.80
N ASN A 291 8.06 22.56 0.40
CA ASN A 291 7.74 21.43 1.27
C ASN A 291 8.87 20.40 1.36
N GLY A 292 10.05 20.69 0.78
CA GLY A 292 11.20 19.79 0.77
C GLY A 292 11.10 18.64 -0.24
N MET A 293 10.13 18.67 -1.16
CA MET A 293 9.86 17.59 -2.12
C MET A 293 10.50 17.84 -3.48
N PRO A 294 11.00 16.82 -4.19
CA PRO A 294 11.54 16.96 -5.54
C PRO A 294 10.53 17.56 -6.52
N SER A 295 10.97 18.55 -7.31
CA SER A 295 10.17 19.19 -8.37
C SER A 295 10.98 19.26 -9.67
N PHE A 296 10.56 18.46 -10.65
CA PHE A 296 11.20 18.43 -11.97
C PHE A 296 11.07 19.76 -12.71
N GLN A 297 9.91 20.41 -12.64
CA GLN A 297 9.69 21.72 -13.27
C GLN A 297 10.64 22.79 -12.70
N ALA A 298 10.86 22.79 -11.38
CA ALA A 298 11.82 23.69 -10.75
C ALA A 298 13.26 23.38 -11.19
N LEU A 299 13.61 22.09 -11.35
CA LEU A 299 14.91 21.67 -11.86
C LEU A 299 15.16 22.16 -13.28
N GLN A 300 14.18 22.01 -14.16
CA GLN A 300 14.29 22.50 -15.54
C GLN A 300 14.43 24.03 -15.57
N GLY A 301 13.59 24.75 -14.82
CA GLY A 301 13.67 26.20 -14.71
C GLY A 301 15.02 26.71 -14.17
N ALA A 302 15.66 25.94 -13.28
CA ALA A 302 17.00 26.25 -12.78
C ALA A 302 18.07 26.20 -13.90
N PHE A 303 17.99 25.23 -14.81
CA PHE A 303 18.88 25.16 -15.97
C PHE A 303 18.57 26.24 -17.01
N ASP A 304 17.28 26.48 -17.31
CA ASP A 304 16.85 27.49 -18.29
C ASP A 304 17.23 28.91 -17.85
N THR A 305 17.27 29.18 -16.54
CA THR A 305 17.65 30.50 -15.97
C THR A 305 19.09 30.57 -15.45
N ALA A 306 19.88 29.50 -15.61
CA ALA A 306 21.22 29.34 -15.06
C ALA A 306 21.32 29.52 -13.52
N ARG A 307 20.22 29.33 -12.77
CA ARG A 307 20.15 29.42 -11.30
C ARG A 307 20.30 28.03 -10.65
N THR A 308 21.45 27.40 -10.84
CA THR A 308 21.68 26.00 -10.43
C THR A 308 22.19 25.81 -9.00
N SER A 309 22.35 26.89 -8.22
CA SER A 309 22.94 26.85 -6.86
C SER A 309 22.12 26.08 -5.82
N ARG A 310 20.81 25.96 -6.02
CA ARG A 310 19.88 25.25 -5.10
C ARG A 310 19.67 23.78 -5.46
N ILE A 311 20.32 23.30 -6.53
CA ILE A 311 20.21 21.89 -6.94
C ILE A 311 20.88 21.01 -5.89
N VAL A 312 20.17 19.98 -5.44
CA VAL A 312 20.65 18.99 -4.48
C VAL A 312 21.01 17.70 -5.21
N TYR A 313 22.17 17.12 -4.89
CA TYR A 313 22.66 15.87 -5.43
C TYR A 313 22.55 14.74 -4.41
N TYR A 314 21.61 13.81 -4.63
CA TYR A 314 21.42 12.63 -3.80
C TYR A 314 22.26 11.47 -4.34
N LEU A 315 23.28 11.06 -3.58
CA LEU A 315 24.15 9.93 -3.86
C LEU A 315 23.55 8.65 -3.30
N PHE A 316 23.50 7.58 -4.09
CA PHE A 316 22.93 6.28 -3.66
C PHE A 316 23.81 5.07 -3.97
N ASP A 317 24.94 5.24 -4.69
CA ASP A 317 25.92 4.17 -4.96
C ASP A 317 27.31 4.75 -5.30
N MET A 318 28.36 3.94 -5.14
CA MET A 318 29.76 4.31 -5.36
C MET A 318 30.53 3.16 -6.05
N PRO A 319 30.46 3.04 -7.39
CA PRO A 319 31.07 1.92 -8.13
C PRO A 319 32.60 1.83 -8.03
N TYR A 320 33.28 2.98 -7.86
CA TYR A 320 34.74 3.05 -7.70
C TYR A 320 35.10 4.01 -6.58
N CYS A 321 36.08 3.65 -5.76
CA CYS A 321 36.60 4.52 -4.70
C CYS A 321 38.03 4.13 -4.31
N LYS A 322 38.89 5.13 -4.02
CA LYS A 322 40.29 4.96 -3.60
C LYS A 322 41.10 3.96 -4.45
N GLY A 323 40.94 4.01 -5.78
CA GLY A 323 41.67 3.12 -6.70
C GLY A 323 41.22 1.66 -6.68
N ARG A 324 39.96 1.42 -6.30
CA ARG A 324 39.35 0.08 -6.27
C ARG A 324 38.02 0.06 -7.02
N ASP A 325 37.79 -1.05 -7.72
CA ASP A 325 36.51 -1.41 -8.32
C ASP A 325 35.66 -2.11 -7.26
N LEU A 326 34.58 -1.45 -6.86
CA LEU A 326 33.66 -1.93 -5.83
C LEU A 326 32.44 -2.64 -6.43
N ARG A 327 32.30 -2.67 -7.75
CA ARG A 327 31.07 -3.15 -8.42
C ARG A 327 30.72 -4.60 -8.09
N SER A 328 31.73 -5.42 -7.79
CA SER A 328 31.58 -6.83 -7.39
C SER A 328 31.25 -7.03 -5.91
N LEU A 329 31.14 -5.97 -5.10
CA LEU A 329 30.67 -6.07 -3.72
C LEU A 329 29.14 -6.04 -3.67
N PRO A 330 28.52 -6.60 -2.62
CA PRO A 330 27.11 -6.36 -2.28
C PRO A 330 26.75 -4.87 -2.22
N LEU A 331 25.51 -4.53 -2.57
CA LEU A 331 25.01 -3.16 -2.53
C LEU A 331 25.06 -2.57 -1.12
N ILE A 332 24.74 -3.37 -0.10
CA ILE A 332 24.75 -2.92 1.30
C ILE A 332 26.13 -2.39 1.70
N ASP A 333 27.20 -3.14 1.40
CA ASP A 333 28.58 -2.73 1.70
C ASP A 333 28.96 -1.42 0.98
N ARG A 334 28.60 -1.29 -0.31
CA ARG A 334 28.89 -0.06 -1.08
C ARG A 334 28.17 1.15 -0.51
N ARG A 335 26.93 0.96 -0.06
CA ARG A 335 26.11 2.02 0.52
C ARG A 335 26.59 2.41 1.90
N ASP A 336 26.94 1.46 2.76
CA ASP A 336 27.47 1.74 4.10
C ASP A 336 28.80 2.50 4.03
N MET A 337 29.68 2.10 3.09
CA MET A 337 30.91 2.84 2.81
C MET A 337 30.63 4.26 2.28
N LEU A 338 29.65 4.43 1.40
CA LEU A 338 29.25 5.74 0.89
C LEU A 338 28.63 6.62 1.99
N GLU A 339 27.77 6.06 2.84
CA GLU A 339 27.16 6.76 3.97
C GLU A 339 28.22 7.23 4.96
N SER A 340 29.20 6.38 5.28
CA SER A 340 30.35 6.75 6.14
C SER A 340 31.17 7.91 5.58
N LEU A 341 31.22 8.08 4.25
CA LEU A 341 31.89 9.24 3.61
C LEU A 341 31.04 10.53 3.67
N LEU A 342 29.76 10.41 4.03
CA LEU A 342 28.76 11.49 4.03
C LEU A 342 28.15 11.78 5.41
N GLU A 343 28.57 11.08 6.49
CA GLU A 343 28.02 11.18 7.86
C GLU A 343 27.97 12.62 8.42
N ASP A 344 28.81 13.55 7.94
CA ASP A 344 28.84 14.98 8.34
C ASP A 344 27.93 15.93 7.51
N ALA A 345 26.88 15.44 6.82
CA ALA A 345 26.25 16.19 5.72
C ALA A 345 24.71 16.31 5.70
N SER A 346 24.03 16.35 6.86
CA SER A 346 22.55 16.49 6.89
C SER A 346 22.00 17.75 6.20
N ASP A 347 22.78 18.85 6.15
CA ASP A 347 22.32 20.16 5.67
C ASP A 347 22.92 20.62 4.31
N GLY A 348 23.66 19.75 3.60
CA GLY A 348 24.37 20.09 2.36
C GLY A 348 23.57 19.96 1.06
N THR A 349 24.10 20.50 -0.06
CA THR A 349 23.59 20.26 -1.43
C THR A 349 24.07 18.92 -2.01
N VAL A 350 24.87 18.14 -1.29
CA VAL A 350 25.25 16.75 -1.61
C VAL A 350 24.81 15.90 -0.42
N ARG A 351 23.94 14.92 -0.65
CA ARG A 351 23.26 14.15 0.40
C ARG A 351 23.31 12.66 0.10
N PHE A 352 23.26 11.85 1.13
CA PHE A 352 23.02 10.42 0.99
C PHE A 352 21.52 10.14 0.78
N SER A 353 21.20 9.23 -0.14
CA SER A 353 19.83 8.75 -0.37
C SER A 353 19.49 7.69 0.68
N ALA A 354 18.79 8.09 1.74
CA ALA A 354 18.40 7.17 2.81
C ALA A 354 17.35 6.14 2.37
N THR A 355 17.36 4.98 3.01
CA THR A 355 16.35 3.93 2.81
C THR A 355 15.21 4.05 3.81
N PHE A 356 14.02 3.59 3.44
CA PHE A 356 12.87 3.51 4.33
C PHE A 356 12.96 2.28 5.25
N ASP A 357 12.69 2.47 6.53
CA ASP A 357 12.64 1.42 7.56
C ASP A 357 11.20 0.95 7.85
N VAL A 358 10.51 0.49 6.79
CA VAL A 358 9.09 0.08 6.82
C VAL A 358 8.87 -1.12 5.88
N ALA A 359 7.80 -1.89 6.05
CA ALA A 359 7.46 -2.98 5.13
C ALA A 359 7.20 -2.47 3.69
N ALA A 360 7.77 -3.15 2.69
CA ALA A 360 7.80 -2.70 1.28
C ALA A 360 6.43 -2.37 0.66
N ARG A 361 5.35 -3.03 1.09
CA ARG A 361 3.99 -2.75 0.59
C ARG A 361 3.43 -1.43 1.10
N ASP A 362 3.75 -1.07 2.34
CA ASP A 362 3.32 0.20 2.95
C ASP A 362 4.14 1.39 2.43
N ILE A 363 5.37 1.14 1.97
CA ILE A 363 6.28 2.15 1.43
C ILE A 363 5.73 2.78 0.15
N VAL A 364 5.24 1.98 -0.81
CA VAL A 364 4.69 2.51 -2.07
C VAL A 364 3.46 3.37 -1.78
N ALA A 365 2.50 2.85 -1.01
CA ALA A 365 1.29 3.57 -0.66
C ALA A 365 1.57 4.87 0.11
N SER A 366 2.56 4.86 1.01
CA SER A 366 2.97 6.05 1.77
C SER A 366 3.68 7.07 0.88
N ALA A 367 4.57 6.63 -0.01
CA ALA A 367 5.22 7.50 -0.99
C ALA A 367 4.18 8.19 -1.89
N CYS A 368 3.15 7.47 -2.32
CA CYS A 368 2.07 8.03 -3.15
C CYS A 368 1.23 9.06 -2.38
N LYS A 369 0.91 8.80 -1.11
CA LYS A 369 0.20 9.78 -0.25
C LYS A 369 1.00 11.07 -0.03
N LEU A 370 2.32 10.98 -0.01
CA LEU A 370 3.23 12.12 0.13
C LEU A 370 3.49 12.86 -1.19
N GLY A 371 2.86 12.44 -2.30
CA GLY A 371 3.04 13.06 -3.61
C GLY A 371 4.39 12.77 -4.27
N LEU A 372 5.09 11.72 -3.84
CA LEU A 372 6.29 11.23 -4.52
C LEU A 372 5.92 10.49 -5.80
N GLU A 373 6.83 10.49 -6.78
CA GLU A 373 6.63 9.75 -8.04
C GLU A 373 6.60 8.23 -7.82
N GLY A 374 7.31 7.74 -6.80
CA GLY A 374 7.37 6.33 -6.45
C GLY A 374 8.54 6.00 -5.54
N VAL A 375 8.93 4.72 -5.54
CA VAL A 375 10.10 4.23 -4.82
C VAL A 375 11.00 3.38 -5.71
N ILE A 376 12.29 3.41 -5.40
CA ILE A 376 13.30 2.56 -6.00
C ILE A 376 13.57 1.41 -5.04
N GLY A 377 13.42 0.17 -5.51
CA GLY A 377 13.85 -1.02 -4.79
C GLY A 377 15.21 -1.49 -5.33
N LYS A 378 16.15 -1.82 -4.45
CA LYS A 378 17.42 -2.44 -4.83
C LYS A 378 17.71 -3.65 -3.96
N ARG A 379 18.07 -4.79 -4.55
CA ARG A 379 18.39 -6.01 -3.77
C ARG A 379 19.68 -5.81 -2.97
N LYS A 380 19.65 -6.10 -1.66
CA LYS A 380 20.75 -5.89 -0.70
C LYS A 380 22.08 -6.51 -1.16
N THR A 381 22.02 -7.71 -1.72
CA THR A 381 23.19 -8.48 -2.16
C THR A 381 23.58 -8.24 -3.63
N SER A 382 22.98 -7.24 -4.29
CA SER A 382 23.21 -7.02 -5.72
C SER A 382 24.55 -6.34 -6.05
N HIS A 383 25.17 -6.84 -7.12
CA HIS A 383 26.36 -6.25 -7.73
C HIS A 383 25.98 -5.08 -8.65
N TYR A 384 26.86 -4.09 -8.76
CA TYR A 384 26.66 -2.99 -9.69
C TYR A 384 26.89 -3.44 -11.13
N ARG A 385 25.91 -3.26 -12.01
CA ARG A 385 26.00 -3.64 -13.43
C ARG A 385 25.67 -2.47 -14.32
N SER A 386 26.54 -2.17 -15.28
CA SER A 386 26.33 -1.12 -16.31
C SER A 386 25.32 -1.53 -17.39
N SER A 387 24.19 -2.09 -16.98
CA SER A 387 23.08 -2.54 -17.83
C SER A 387 21.76 -2.46 -17.06
N ARG A 388 20.64 -2.77 -17.73
CA ARG A 388 19.34 -2.94 -17.05
C ARG A 388 19.37 -4.21 -16.22
N SER A 389 18.95 -4.10 -14.96
CA SER A 389 18.93 -5.22 -14.02
C SER A 389 17.56 -5.37 -13.38
N SER A 390 17.15 -6.61 -13.13
CA SER A 390 15.97 -6.90 -12.30
C SER A 390 16.25 -6.71 -10.81
N ASP A 391 17.51 -6.56 -10.38
CA ASP A 391 17.90 -6.30 -8.97
C ASP A 391 17.83 -4.81 -8.59
N TRP A 392 17.49 -3.94 -9.55
CA TRP A 392 17.16 -2.54 -9.34
C TRP A 392 15.82 -2.30 -10.00
N ILE A 393 14.79 -2.07 -9.20
CA ILE A 393 13.41 -1.91 -9.65
C ILE A 393 12.88 -0.51 -9.35
N LYS A 394 11.89 -0.08 -10.13
CA LYS A 394 11.11 1.13 -9.85
C LYS A 394 9.63 0.77 -9.73
N LEU A 395 9.02 1.22 -8.65
CA LEU A 395 7.59 1.11 -8.35
C LEU A 395 7.02 2.52 -8.41
N LYS A 396 6.13 2.80 -9.36
CA LYS A 396 5.59 4.16 -9.61
C LYS A 396 4.20 4.30 -9.02
N CYS A 397 3.91 5.48 -8.47
CA CYS A 397 2.59 5.86 -7.95
C CYS A 397 1.58 6.20 -9.04
N SER A 398 2.07 6.70 -10.17
CA SER A 398 1.29 7.07 -11.35
C SER A 398 2.09 6.74 -12.61
N LEU A 399 1.42 6.51 -13.73
CA LEU A 399 2.12 6.28 -14.99
C LEU A 399 2.72 7.60 -15.49
N ARG A 400 4.04 7.61 -15.64
CA ARG A 400 4.80 8.81 -16.03
C ARG A 400 6.04 8.39 -16.81
N GLN A 401 6.32 9.04 -17.94
CA GLN A 401 7.50 8.75 -18.75
C GLN A 401 7.81 9.91 -19.72
N GLU A 402 8.89 9.75 -20.47
CA GLU A 402 9.27 10.61 -21.57
C GLU A 402 8.56 10.27 -22.89
N PHE A 403 8.22 11.30 -23.65
CA PHE A 403 7.69 11.20 -25.01
C PHE A 403 8.46 12.11 -25.96
N VAL A 404 8.56 11.70 -27.21
CA VAL A 404 9.10 12.55 -28.28
C VAL A 404 8.01 13.48 -28.79
N ILE A 405 8.33 14.77 -28.94
CA ILE A 405 7.41 15.76 -29.50
C ILE A 405 7.55 15.71 -31.02
N GLY A 406 6.46 15.37 -31.73
CA GLY A 406 6.41 15.35 -33.19
C GLY A 406 5.55 16.46 -33.80
N GLY A 407 4.87 17.25 -32.99
CA GLY A 407 4.09 18.40 -33.47
C GLY A 407 3.34 19.11 -32.35
N TYR A 408 2.55 20.10 -32.72
CA TYR A 408 1.65 20.82 -31.81
C TYR A 408 0.41 21.33 -32.53
N THR A 409 -0.61 21.73 -31.77
CA THR A 409 -1.84 22.36 -32.29
C THR A 409 -1.90 23.83 -31.88
N ASP A 410 -2.64 24.65 -32.62
CA ASP A 410 -2.90 26.03 -32.24
C ASP A 410 -3.69 26.14 -30.92
N PRO A 411 -3.49 27.20 -30.14
CA PRO A 411 -4.23 27.43 -28.91
C PRO A 411 -5.70 27.79 -29.18
N GLN A 412 -6.57 27.55 -28.19
CA GLN A 412 -7.99 27.90 -28.25
C GLN A 412 -8.37 28.81 -27.07
N GLY A 413 -9.34 29.70 -27.28
CA GLY A 413 -9.81 30.65 -26.25
C GLY A 413 -8.75 31.70 -25.90
N SER A 414 -8.61 32.02 -24.62
CA SER A 414 -7.65 33.03 -24.11
C SER A 414 -6.20 32.51 -23.96
N ARG A 415 -5.89 31.34 -24.52
CA ARG A 415 -4.57 30.71 -24.40
C ARG A 415 -3.65 31.23 -25.51
N GLU A 416 -2.39 31.46 -25.19
CA GLU A 416 -1.35 31.88 -26.14
C GLU A 416 -0.26 30.80 -26.31
N GLY A 417 0.41 30.78 -27.47
CA GLY A 417 1.54 29.87 -27.76
C GLY A 417 1.11 28.55 -28.43
N ILE A 418 0.81 27.53 -27.62
CA ILE A 418 0.46 26.18 -28.09
C ILE A 418 -0.85 25.69 -27.45
N GLY A 419 -1.68 24.97 -28.20
CA GLY A 419 -2.87 24.31 -27.68
C GLY A 419 -2.55 22.99 -26.98
N SER A 420 -1.88 22.09 -27.69
CA SER A 420 -1.38 20.81 -27.17
C SER A 420 -0.13 20.35 -27.93
N LEU A 421 0.73 19.59 -27.26
CA LEU A 421 1.85 18.88 -27.90
C LEU A 421 1.39 17.51 -28.39
N LEU A 422 1.83 17.12 -29.59
CA LEU A 422 1.64 15.79 -30.17
C LEU A 422 2.85 14.92 -29.82
N LEU A 423 2.58 13.80 -29.15
CA LEU A 423 3.58 12.97 -28.50
C LEU A 423 3.74 11.63 -29.23
N GLY A 424 4.94 11.05 -29.17
CA GLY A 424 5.20 9.72 -29.68
C GLY A 424 6.27 8.94 -28.91
N VAL A 425 6.34 7.66 -29.21
CA VAL A 425 7.37 6.72 -28.74
C VAL A 425 7.86 5.89 -29.92
N HIS A 426 9.12 5.48 -29.91
CA HIS A 426 9.67 4.61 -30.94
C HIS A 426 9.22 3.16 -30.71
N ASP A 427 8.91 2.46 -31.81
CA ASP A 427 8.71 1.02 -31.82
C ASP A 427 10.05 0.25 -31.91
N ASP A 428 9.96 -1.08 -31.91
CA ASP A 428 11.10 -1.99 -32.02
C ASP A 428 11.88 -1.84 -33.34
N LYS A 429 11.24 -1.28 -34.38
CA LYS A 429 11.84 -0.97 -35.68
C LYS A 429 12.40 0.45 -35.74
N GLY A 430 12.40 1.19 -34.63
CA GLY A 430 12.89 2.56 -34.55
C GLY A 430 11.97 3.59 -35.22
N LYS A 431 10.71 3.25 -35.54
CA LYS A 431 9.75 4.18 -36.14
C LYS A 431 8.96 4.92 -35.05
N LEU A 432 8.72 6.22 -35.26
CA LEU A 432 7.99 7.03 -34.29
C LEU A 432 6.47 6.82 -34.41
N ARG A 433 5.87 6.23 -33.36
CA ARG A 433 4.43 5.98 -33.26
C ARG A 433 3.76 7.07 -32.45
N TYR A 434 2.63 7.55 -32.95
CA TYR A 434 1.83 8.56 -32.26
C TYR A 434 1.22 7.99 -30.96
N ALA A 435 1.58 8.60 -29.84
CA ALA A 435 1.24 8.18 -28.50
C ALA A 435 0.16 9.06 -27.84
N GLY A 436 -0.40 10.06 -28.52
CA GLY A 436 -1.43 10.95 -27.99
C GLY A 436 -0.98 12.40 -27.90
N ASN A 437 -1.74 13.25 -27.20
CA ASN A 437 -1.42 14.67 -27.02
C ASN A 437 -1.47 15.09 -25.56
N VAL A 438 -0.84 16.22 -25.23
CA VAL A 438 -0.88 16.83 -23.89
C VAL A 438 -1.14 18.33 -24.00
N GLY A 439 -2.20 18.80 -23.34
CA GLY A 439 -2.64 20.21 -23.35
C GLY A 439 -2.68 20.86 -21.95
N THR A 440 -2.29 20.15 -20.91
CA THR A 440 -2.36 20.56 -19.50
C THR A 440 -0.99 20.43 -18.84
N GLY A 441 -0.73 21.21 -17.78
CA GLY A 441 0.57 21.23 -17.07
C GLY A 441 1.53 22.35 -17.49
N PHE A 442 1.13 23.20 -18.45
CA PHE A 442 1.91 24.35 -18.86
C PHE A 442 1.61 25.60 -18.01
N ASN A 443 2.63 26.43 -17.79
CA ASN A 443 2.49 27.81 -17.36
C ASN A 443 2.73 28.79 -18.53
N ALA A 444 2.33 30.06 -18.38
CA ALA A 444 2.40 31.06 -19.46
C ALA A 444 3.82 31.22 -20.06
N ARG A 445 4.85 31.18 -19.21
CA ARG A 445 6.25 31.25 -19.64
C ARG A 445 6.65 30.02 -20.46
N SER A 446 6.34 28.83 -19.97
CA SER A 446 6.65 27.57 -20.65
C SER A 446 5.95 27.44 -22.00
N LEU A 447 4.71 27.92 -22.15
CA LEU A 447 4.01 27.93 -23.44
C LEU A 447 4.78 28.73 -24.49
N LYS A 448 5.27 29.92 -24.11
CA LYS A 448 6.05 30.79 -25.00
C LYS A 448 7.43 30.20 -25.32
N ASP A 449 8.15 29.73 -24.31
CA ASP A 449 9.50 29.18 -24.48
C ASP A 449 9.49 27.89 -25.32
N ILE A 450 8.51 27.01 -25.10
CA ILE A 450 8.33 25.79 -25.89
C ILE A 450 7.94 26.13 -27.32
N ARG A 451 7.05 27.12 -27.53
CA ARG A 451 6.65 27.56 -28.85
C ARG A 451 7.84 28.00 -29.69
N THR A 452 8.70 28.87 -29.15
CA THR A 452 9.93 29.33 -29.83
C THR A 452 10.84 28.16 -30.24
N LYS A 453 11.01 27.16 -29.35
CA LYS A 453 11.82 25.98 -29.65
C LYS A 453 11.20 25.10 -30.75
N LEU A 454 9.87 25.00 -30.78
CA LEU A 454 9.15 24.22 -31.80
C LEU A 454 9.16 24.91 -33.16
N ASP A 455 9.03 26.24 -33.21
CA ASP A 455 9.09 27.01 -34.46
C ASP A 455 10.45 26.83 -35.16
N ALA A 456 11.55 26.77 -34.39
CA ALA A 456 12.89 26.48 -34.92
C ALA A 456 13.06 25.04 -35.47
N LEU A 457 12.14 24.13 -35.12
CA LEU A 457 12.16 22.72 -35.52
C LEU A 457 11.08 22.39 -36.54
N HIS A 458 10.49 23.39 -37.21
CA HIS A 458 9.44 23.18 -38.21
C HIS A 458 9.80 22.09 -39.24
N SER A 459 8.79 21.32 -39.61
CA SER A 459 8.86 20.28 -40.66
C SER A 459 7.60 20.34 -41.51
N ASP A 460 7.75 20.26 -42.84
CA ASP A 460 6.60 20.11 -43.75
C ASP A 460 6.03 18.68 -43.75
N THR A 461 6.77 17.74 -43.14
CA THR A 461 6.43 16.31 -43.14
C THR A 461 6.04 15.83 -41.75
N ARG A 462 5.00 14.98 -41.69
CA ARG A 462 4.56 14.34 -40.47
C ARG A 462 5.63 13.35 -40.00
N PRO A 463 6.17 13.48 -38.77
CA PRO A 463 7.20 12.57 -38.26
C PRO A 463 6.62 11.23 -37.75
N PHE A 464 5.31 11.14 -37.55
CA PHE A 464 4.63 9.92 -37.12
C PHE A 464 4.33 9.01 -38.30
N GLU A 465 4.57 7.70 -38.13
CA GLU A 465 4.30 6.67 -39.14
C GLU A 465 2.82 6.63 -39.55
N THR A 466 1.91 6.83 -38.59
CA THR A 466 0.45 6.74 -38.77
C THR A 466 -0.23 8.09 -38.54
N SER A 467 -1.40 8.29 -39.14
CA SER A 467 -2.21 9.49 -38.92
C SER A 467 -2.53 9.70 -37.45
N THR A 468 -2.46 10.96 -37.01
CA THR A 468 -2.76 11.35 -35.63
C THR A 468 -4.25 11.58 -35.42
N GLY A 469 -5.03 11.70 -36.50
CA GLY A 469 -6.42 12.18 -36.47
C GLY A 469 -6.54 13.70 -36.27
N MET A 470 -5.41 14.40 -36.13
CA MET A 470 -5.30 15.85 -36.02
C MET A 470 -4.46 16.46 -37.16
N ASP A 471 -4.17 15.68 -38.20
CA ASP A 471 -3.19 16.03 -39.23
C ASP A 471 -3.50 17.36 -39.93
N GLY A 472 -4.79 17.69 -40.13
CA GLY A 472 -5.21 18.96 -40.75
C GLY A 472 -5.16 20.20 -39.83
N ARG A 473 -4.82 20.04 -38.55
CA ARG A 473 -4.73 21.12 -37.54
C ARG A 473 -3.40 21.08 -36.77
N ALA A 474 -2.46 20.27 -37.23
CA ALA A 474 -1.18 20.03 -36.59
C ALA A 474 -0.06 20.79 -37.31
N HIS A 475 0.81 21.41 -36.54
CA HIS A 475 2.09 21.93 -36.99
C HIS A 475 3.15 20.88 -36.67
N TRP A 476 3.84 20.37 -37.69
CA TRP A 476 4.82 19.30 -37.52
C TRP A 476 6.20 19.85 -37.16
N VAL A 477 6.92 19.10 -36.34
CA VAL A 477 8.30 19.43 -35.98
C VAL A 477 9.21 18.22 -36.15
N LYS A 478 10.50 18.47 -36.32
CA LYS A 478 11.53 17.44 -36.24
C LYS A 478 11.48 16.78 -34.85
N PRO A 479 11.47 15.43 -34.77
CA PRO A 479 11.26 14.69 -33.52
C PRO A 479 12.50 14.68 -32.62
N GLU A 480 12.94 15.86 -32.20
CA GLU A 480 14.18 16.07 -31.43
C GLU A 480 13.93 16.39 -29.96
N LEU A 481 12.83 17.09 -29.66
CA LEU A 481 12.49 17.49 -28.28
C LEU A 481 11.76 16.38 -27.54
N LEU A 482 12.08 16.24 -26.25
CA LEU A 482 11.46 15.28 -25.35
C LEU A 482 10.62 15.98 -24.29
N ALA A 483 9.43 15.45 -24.03
CA ALA A 483 8.53 15.89 -22.97
C ALA A 483 8.40 14.82 -21.88
N GLU A 484 8.57 15.21 -20.62
CA GLU A 484 8.21 14.42 -19.45
C GLU A 484 6.72 14.60 -19.17
N VAL A 485 5.96 13.50 -19.17
CA VAL A 485 4.49 13.52 -19.08
C VAL A 485 3.99 12.45 -18.11
N SER A 486 3.16 12.85 -17.14
CA SER A 486 2.35 11.90 -16.37
C SER A 486 1.02 11.67 -17.06
N PHE A 487 0.48 10.47 -16.99
CA PHE A 487 -0.76 10.10 -17.65
C PHE A 487 -1.49 9.03 -16.84
N GLY A 488 -2.80 8.93 -17.02
CA GLY A 488 -3.64 7.98 -16.28
C GLY A 488 -3.43 6.54 -16.74
N GLN A 489 -3.28 6.32 -18.06
CA GLN A 489 -3.10 4.99 -18.66
C GLN A 489 -2.61 5.04 -20.11
N TRP A 490 -2.01 3.93 -20.56
CA TRP A 490 -1.83 3.61 -21.97
C TRP A 490 -3.07 2.86 -22.49
N THR A 491 -3.58 3.20 -23.68
CA THR A 491 -4.61 2.46 -24.40
C THR A 491 -4.02 1.28 -25.15
N ASN A 492 -4.88 0.35 -25.58
CA ASN A 492 -4.50 -0.79 -26.41
C ASN A 492 -3.97 -0.39 -27.80
N THR A 493 -4.35 0.80 -28.28
CA THR A 493 -3.79 1.43 -29.49
C THR A 493 -2.44 2.13 -29.27
N GLY A 494 -1.88 2.04 -28.06
CA GLY A 494 -0.60 2.67 -27.74
C GLY A 494 -0.69 4.19 -27.59
N ARG A 495 -1.82 4.72 -27.11
CA ARG A 495 -2.02 6.16 -26.81
C ARG A 495 -2.13 6.41 -25.31
N ILE A 496 -1.79 7.60 -24.84
CA ILE A 496 -1.96 7.98 -23.43
C ILE A 496 -3.26 8.75 -23.19
N ARG A 497 -3.85 8.60 -22.00
CA ARG A 497 -5.02 9.36 -21.54
C ARG A 497 -4.73 10.10 -20.22
N HIS A 498 -5.41 11.23 -19.99
CA HIS A 498 -5.21 12.10 -18.81
C HIS A 498 -3.77 12.59 -18.65
N SER A 499 -3.17 13.04 -19.76
CA SER A 499 -1.78 13.50 -19.82
C SER A 499 -1.60 14.88 -19.16
N VAL A 500 -0.50 15.05 -18.44
CA VAL A 500 -0.08 16.32 -17.83
C VAL A 500 1.41 16.50 -18.09
N PHE A 501 1.77 17.63 -18.69
CA PHE A 501 3.13 18.02 -19.00
C PHE A 501 3.86 18.46 -17.74
N HIS A 502 5.09 17.98 -17.54
CA HIS A 502 5.95 18.38 -16.42
C HIS A 502 7.14 19.24 -16.85
N GLY A 503 7.69 18.97 -18.03
CA GLY A 503 8.86 19.68 -18.54
C GLY A 503 9.49 19.06 -19.76
N LEU A 504 10.45 19.75 -20.36
CA LEU A 504 11.29 19.21 -21.44
C LEU A 504 12.50 18.48 -20.87
N ARG A 505 12.95 17.44 -21.58
CA ARG A 505 14.21 16.74 -21.31
C ARG A 505 15.21 16.95 -22.43
N SER A 506 16.46 17.20 -22.03
CA SER A 506 17.60 17.33 -22.94
C SER A 506 18.74 16.35 -22.62
N ASP A 507 18.54 15.48 -21.64
CA ASP A 507 19.55 14.55 -21.16
C ASP A 507 19.53 13.21 -21.89
N LYS A 508 18.50 12.94 -22.72
CA LYS A 508 18.31 11.69 -23.49
C LYS A 508 18.17 11.97 -24.98
N PRO A 509 18.70 11.10 -25.87
CA PRO A 509 18.43 11.20 -27.29
C PRO A 509 17.00 10.72 -27.59
N ALA A 510 16.34 11.35 -28.57
CA ALA A 510 14.95 11.04 -28.90
C ALA A 510 14.74 9.58 -29.31
N THR A 511 15.71 9.01 -30.03
CA THR A 511 15.70 7.62 -30.51
C THR A 511 15.69 6.57 -29.39
N ALA A 512 16.04 6.94 -28.15
CA ALA A 512 16.02 6.03 -27.01
C ALA A 512 14.65 5.97 -26.30
N ILE A 513 13.67 6.75 -26.74
CA ILE A 513 12.35 6.82 -26.10
C ILE A 513 11.43 5.77 -26.72
N ILE A 514 11.22 4.68 -25.98
CA ILE A 514 10.31 3.58 -26.28
C ILE A 514 9.23 3.50 -25.20
N ARG A 515 8.10 2.82 -25.50
CA ARG A 515 7.05 2.57 -24.50
C ARG A 515 7.60 1.76 -23.32
N GLU A 516 7.49 2.27 -22.10
CA GLU A 516 7.79 1.48 -20.91
C GLU A 516 6.73 0.37 -20.71
N THR A 517 7.18 -0.88 -20.60
CA THR A 517 6.37 -2.03 -20.19
C THR A 517 6.86 -2.54 -18.85
N SER A 518 5.93 -2.90 -17.96
CA SER A 518 6.26 -3.56 -16.71
C SER A 518 6.69 -5.01 -16.98
N MET A 519 7.69 -5.48 -16.24
CA MET A 519 8.08 -6.89 -16.29
C MET A 519 7.35 -7.64 -15.17
N PRO A 520 6.74 -8.80 -15.44
CA PRO A 520 6.24 -9.69 -14.40
C PRO A 520 7.38 -10.07 -13.46
N THR A 521 7.16 -9.97 -12.16
CA THR A 521 8.17 -10.30 -11.15
C THR A 521 8.51 -11.79 -11.27
N ALA A 522 9.75 -12.09 -11.68
CA ALA A 522 10.18 -13.47 -11.94
C ALA A 522 10.06 -14.33 -10.67
N THR A 523 9.20 -15.33 -10.71
CA THR A 523 9.17 -16.48 -9.80
C THR A 523 10.42 -17.33 -10.03
N ASN A 524 11.56 -16.89 -9.50
CA ASN A 524 12.80 -17.66 -9.52
C ASN A 524 12.80 -18.69 -8.39
N GLY A 525 12.23 -19.86 -8.67
CA GLY A 525 12.47 -21.09 -7.92
C GLY A 525 12.85 -22.20 -8.89
N LYS A 526 14.13 -22.36 -9.17
CA LYS A 526 14.66 -23.48 -9.97
C LYS A 526 14.27 -24.80 -9.29
N ALA A 527 13.43 -25.58 -9.95
CA ALA A 527 13.12 -26.95 -9.57
C ALA A 527 14.40 -27.80 -9.62
N ARG A 528 14.93 -28.15 -8.44
CA ARG A 528 15.87 -29.25 -8.29
C ARG A 528 15.05 -30.53 -8.21
N ARG A 529 15.25 -31.42 -9.19
CA ARG A 529 14.75 -32.80 -9.18
C ARG A 529 15.15 -33.49 -7.87
N ALA A 530 14.16 -33.96 -7.11
CA ALA A 530 14.33 -34.98 -6.09
C ALA A 530 13.35 -36.13 -6.37
N LYS A 531 13.84 -37.34 -6.13
CA LYS A 531 13.32 -38.63 -6.58
C LYS A 531 11.92 -38.97 -6.07
N ALA A 532 11.24 -39.79 -6.87
CA ALA A 532 9.98 -40.43 -6.59
C ALA A 532 9.95 -41.16 -5.23
N THR A 533 8.90 -40.91 -4.46
CA THR A 533 8.38 -41.87 -3.48
C THR A 533 6.86 -41.64 -3.31
N GLN A 534 6.14 -42.72 -3.59
CA GLN A 534 4.73 -43.09 -3.37
C GLN A 534 3.69 -42.01 -3.00
N SER A 535 2.65 -41.96 -3.83
CA SER A 535 1.42 -41.18 -3.67
C SER A 535 0.61 -41.59 -2.43
N PRO A 536 0.12 -40.63 -1.61
CA PRO A 536 -1.02 -40.85 -0.73
C PRO A 536 -2.36 -40.76 -1.49
N PRO A 537 -3.47 -41.26 -0.94
CA PRO A 537 -4.74 -41.41 -1.65
C PRO A 537 -5.39 -40.06 -1.99
N LEU A 538 -6.24 -40.07 -3.03
CA LEU A 538 -7.03 -38.93 -3.50
C LEU A 538 -7.82 -38.26 -2.35
N PRO A 539 -7.76 -36.92 -2.19
CA PRO A 539 -8.66 -36.24 -1.27
C PRO A 539 -10.06 -36.12 -1.88
N GLU A 540 -11.07 -36.28 -1.03
CA GLU A 540 -12.49 -36.04 -1.32
C GLU A 540 -12.76 -34.65 -1.92
N PRO A 541 -13.85 -34.47 -2.67
CA PRO A 541 -14.19 -33.20 -3.30
C PRO A 541 -14.33 -32.08 -2.25
N SER A 542 -13.44 -31.09 -2.34
CA SER A 542 -13.45 -29.93 -1.46
C SER A 542 -14.75 -29.12 -1.64
N PRO A 543 -15.46 -28.75 -0.56
CA PRO A 543 -16.70 -27.96 -0.60
C PRO A 543 -16.52 -26.54 -1.15
N LEU A 544 -15.28 -26.12 -1.47
CA LEU A 544 -14.95 -24.84 -2.10
C LEU A 544 -14.66 -24.95 -3.60
N GLY A 545 -15.05 -26.05 -4.24
CA GLY A 545 -14.92 -26.23 -5.69
C GLY A 545 -13.46 -26.20 -6.17
N GLY A 546 -12.54 -26.75 -5.37
CA GLY A 546 -11.11 -26.82 -5.71
C GLY A 546 -10.33 -25.49 -5.64
N VAL A 547 -10.94 -24.41 -5.16
CA VAL A 547 -10.25 -23.10 -5.03
C VAL A 547 -9.25 -23.14 -3.87
N LYS A 548 -7.98 -22.84 -4.15
CA LYS A 548 -6.94 -22.68 -3.12
C LYS A 548 -7.21 -21.42 -2.28
N VAL A 549 -7.53 -21.59 -1.00
CA VAL A 549 -7.77 -20.49 -0.08
C VAL A 549 -6.45 -19.98 0.51
N THR A 550 -6.26 -18.66 0.51
CA THR A 550 -5.15 -18.02 1.22
C THR A 550 -5.69 -17.09 2.30
N ASN A 551 -5.00 -17.06 3.45
CA ASN A 551 -5.39 -16.29 4.63
C ASN A 551 -6.85 -16.56 5.08
N PRO A 552 -7.27 -17.82 5.26
CA PRO A 552 -8.65 -18.18 5.61
C PRO A 552 -9.11 -17.52 6.92
N GLU A 553 -8.23 -17.45 7.92
CA GLU A 553 -8.52 -16.90 9.25
C GLU A 553 -8.51 -15.37 9.31
N ARG A 554 -8.19 -14.68 8.21
CA ARG A 554 -8.17 -13.22 8.17
C ARG A 554 -9.56 -12.67 8.50
N ILE A 555 -9.65 -11.84 9.55
CA ILE A 555 -10.89 -11.14 9.91
C ILE A 555 -11.20 -10.13 8.80
N ILE A 556 -12.41 -10.23 8.24
CA ILE A 556 -12.93 -9.35 7.19
C ILE A 556 -13.99 -8.38 7.71
N ASP A 557 -14.61 -8.64 8.85
CA ASP A 557 -15.49 -7.71 9.55
C ASP A 557 -15.22 -7.80 11.06
N LYS A 558 -14.63 -6.74 11.63
CA LYS A 558 -14.24 -6.72 13.04
C LYS A 558 -15.43 -6.67 13.98
N SER A 559 -16.56 -6.12 13.54
CA SER A 559 -17.75 -5.96 14.38
C SER A 559 -18.38 -7.31 14.76
N THR A 560 -18.28 -8.29 13.86
CA THR A 560 -18.80 -9.64 14.08
C THR A 560 -17.68 -10.66 14.31
N GLY A 561 -16.45 -10.37 13.89
CA GLY A 561 -15.35 -11.33 13.83
C GLY A 561 -15.46 -12.29 12.64
N LEU A 562 -16.23 -11.94 11.59
CA LEU A 562 -16.33 -12.74 10.38
C LEU A 562 -14.96 -12.86 9.71
N ARG A 563 -14.61 -14.06 9.29
CA ARG A 563 -13.32 -14.36 8.64
C ARG A 563 -13.51 -14.55 7.15
N LYS A 564 -12.41 -14.43 6.40
CA LYS A 564 -12.39 -14.63 4.96
C LYS A 564 -12.99 -15.98 4.57
N ILE A 565 -12.64 -17.06 5.30
CA ILE A 565 -13.17 -18.40 5.04
C ILE A 565 -14.70 -18.48 5.16
N ASP A 566 -15.31 -17.71 6.06
CA ASP A 566 -16.75 -17.71 6.26
C ASP A 566 -17.46 -17.11 5.04
N LEU A 567 -16.88 -16.06 4.43
CA LEU A 567 -17.37 -15.48 3.18
C LEU A 567 -17.23 -16.41 1.97
N LEU A 568 -16.12 -17.15 1.88
CA LEU A 568 -15.92 -18.13 0.80
C LEU A 568 -16.94 -19.27 0.91
N ARG A 569 -17.16 -19.79 2.12
CA ARG A 569 -18.19 -20.82 2.39
C ARG A 569 -19.59 -20.32 2.07
N TYR A 570 -19.89 -19.07 2.42
CA TYR A 570 -21.15 -18.44 2.07
C TYR A 570 -21.38 -18.41 0.56
N TYR A 571 -20.40 -17.94 -0.23
CA TYR A 571 -20.56 -17.88 -1.68
C TYR A 571 -20.58 -19.25 -2.36
N ALA A 572 -19.92 -20.26 -1.77
CA ALA A 572 -20.08 -21.64 -2.19
C ALA A 572 -21.52 -22.14 -1.94
N LEU A 573 -22.09 -21.80 -0.78
CA LEU A 573 -23.43 -22.21 -0.36
C LEU A 573 -24.56 -21.59 -1.19
N VAL A 574 -24.47 -20.29 -1.49
CA VAL A 574 -25.53 -19.57 -2.25
C VAL A 574 -25.29 -19.55 -3.76
N GLY A 575 -24.25 -20.24 -4.25
CA GLY A 575 -23.81 -20.14 -5.63
C GLY A 575 -24.92 -20.41 -6.65
N ASP A 576 -25.66 -21.50 -6.47
CA ASP A 576 -26.75 -21.89 -7.36
C ASP A 576 -27.97 -20.96 -7.26
N LEU A 577 -28.21 -20.37 -6.10
CA LEU A 577 -29.26 -19.36 -5.91
C LEU A 577 -28.88 -18.03 -6.58
N MET A 578 -27.60 -17.69 -6.60
CA MET A 578 -27.09 -16.41 -7.10
C MET A 578 -26.89 -16.41 -8.63
N LEU A 579 -26.54 -17.56 -9.22
CA LEU A 579 -26.24 -17.68 -10.64
C LEU A 579 -27.36 -17.23 -11.59
N PRO A 580 -28.66 -17.56 -11.38
CA PRO A 580 -29.75 -17.08 -12.22
C PRO A 580 -29.77 -15.55 -12.34
N HIS A 581 -29.43 -14.85 -11.26
CA HIS A 581 -29.41 -13.38 -11.21
C HIS A 581 -28.17 -12.76 -11.86
N LEU A 582 -27.10 -13.54 -12.08
CA LEU A 582 -25.84 -13.13 -12.71
C LEU A 582 -25.78 -13.48 -14.20
N LYS A 583 -26.52 -14.50 -14.62
CA LYS A 583 -26.48 -15.10 -15.94
C LYS A 583 -26.63 -14.06 -17.05
N GLY A 584 -25.65 -13.99 -17.94
CA GLY A 584 -25.70 -13.10 -19.11
C GLY A 584 -25.49 -11.62 -18.79
N ARG A 585 -25.32 -11.22 -17.53
CA ARG A 585 -25.24 -9.82 -17.11
C ARG A 585 -23.78 -9.39 -16.91
N PRO A 586 -23.41 -8.18 -17.35
CA PRO A 586 -22.19 -7.56 -16.87
C PRO A 586 -22.24 -7.36 -15.34
N VAL A 587 -21.13 -7.70 -14.68
CA VAL A 587 -20.96 -7.67 -13.24
C VAL A 587 -19.83 -6.72 -12.87
N SER A 588 -20.07 -5.86 -11.87
CA SER A 588 -19.05 -5.09 -11.18
C SER A 588 -18.78 -5.68 -9.80
N LEU A 589 -17.52 -5.66 -9.37
CA LEU A 589 -17.05 -6.32 -8.16
C LEU A 589 -16.62 -5.27 -7.13
N VAL A 590 -17.05 -5.43 -5.88
CA VAL A 590 -16.54 -4.63 -4.76
C VAL A 590 -15.51 -5.44 -4.00
N ARG A 591 -14.26 -5.03 -4.06
CA ARG A 591 -13.13 -5.69 -3.39
C ARG A 591 -12.75 -4.96 -2.12
N ALA A 592 -12.57 -5.69 -1.03
CA ALA A 592 -12.17 -5.16 0.26
C ALA A 592 -10.97 -5.97 0.82
N PRO A 593 -9.74 -5.71 0.34
CA PRO A 593 -8.55 -6.46 0.74
C PRO A 593 -8.26 -6.41 2.24
N GLU A 594 -8.59 -5.31 2.90
CA GLU A 594 -8.40 -5.09 4.35
C GLU A 594 -9.65 -5.44 5.18
N GLY A 595 -10.73 -5.88 4.54
CA GLY A 595 -12.02 -6.08 5.20
C GLY A 595 -12.95 -4.86 5.12
N VAL A 596 -14.12 -4.97 5.75
CA VAL A 596 -15.22 -4.01 5.75
C VAL A 596 -14.80 -2.61 6.24
N ASP A 597 -13.87 -2.55 7.19
CA ASP A 597 -13.39 -1.28 7.78
C ASP A 597 -12.31 -0.57 6.93
N GLY A 598 -11.81 -1.25 5.88
CA GLY A 598 -10.74 -0.75 5.03
C GLY A 598 -11.24 -0.08 3.74
N GLN A 599 -10.31 0.24 2.85
CA GLN A 599 -10.67 0.80 1.53
C GLN A 599 -11.32 -0.26 0.64
N MET A 600 -12.37 0.15 -0.07
CA MET A 600 -13.09 -0.68 -1.03
C MET A 600 -12.78 -0.23 -2.45
N PHE A 601 -12.56 -1.20 -3.34
CA PHE A 601 -12.33 -0.97 -4.75
C PHE A 601 -13.54 -1.45 -5.57
N PHE A 602 -14.16 -0.54 -6.32
CA PHE A 602 -15.27 -0.86 -7.21
C PHE A 602 -14.74 -1.10 -8.62
N GLN A 603 -14.73 -2.36 -9.05
CA GLN A 603 -14.17 -2.80 -10.32
C GLN A 603 -15.28 -3.07 -11.34
N LYS A 604 -15.33 -2.26 -12.42
CA LYS A 604 -16.27 -2.46 -13.54
C LYS A 604 -15.69 -3.27 -14.69
N HIS A 605 -14.39 -3.10 -14.93
CA HIS A 605 -13.70 -3.65 -16.09
C HIS A 605 -12.47 -4.46 -15.66
N MET A 606 -12.07 -5.40 -16.50
CA MET A 606 -10.90 -6.25 -16.27
C MET A 606 -10.24 -6.56 -17.60
N ASP A 607 -8.92 -6.34 -17.67
CA ASP A 607 -8.11 -6.47 -18.87
C ASP A 607 -7.71 -7.93 -19.15
N LYS A 608 -7.63 -8.77 -18.12
CA LYS A 608 -7.26 -10.19 -18.22
C LYS A 608 -8.15 -11.08 -17.35
N PRO A 609 -8.52 -12.30 -17.79
CA PRO A 609 -9.29 -13.25 -16.99
C PRO A 609 -8.42 -13.82 -15.86
N THR A 610 -8.22 -13.05 -14.79
CA THR A 610 -7.37 -13.40 -13.64
C THR A 610 -8.11 -14.16 -12.55
N ILE A 611 -9.45 -14.16 -12.58
CA ILE A 611 -10.30 -14.84 -11.62
C ILE A 611 -10.99 -16.03 -12.33
N THR A 612 -10.65 -17.25 -11.92
CA THR A 612 -11.30 -18.47 -12.42
C THR A 612 -12.82 -18.38 -12.26
N GLY A 613 -13.59 -18.76 -13.29
CA GLY A 613 -15.06 -18.67 -13.28
C GLY A 613 -15.65 -17.28 -13.56
N VAL A 614 -14.81 -16.24 -13.69
CA VAL A 614 -15.20 -14.91 -14.19
C VAL A 614 -14.68 -14.76 -15.62
N ARG A 615 -15.59 -14.48 -16.56
CA ARG A 615 -15.30 -14.31 -17.98
C ARG A 615 -15.25 -12.83 -18.33
N LEU A 616 -14.42 -12.50 -19.32
CA LEU A 616 -14.48 -11.21 -19.98
C LEU A 616 -15.55 -11.25 -21.07
N LEU A 617 -16.35 -10.20 -21.15
CA LEU A 617 -17.35 -10.01 -22.19
C LEU A 617 -16.73 -9.32 -23.42
N SER A 618 -17.45 -9.33 -24.55
CA SER A 618 -16.99 -8.65 -25.76
C SER A 618 -16.70 -7.16 -25.48
N PRO A 619 -15.53 -6.63 -25.88
CA PRO A 619 -15.23 -5.20 -25.78
C PRO A 619 -16.26 -4.31 -26.51
N GLU A 620 -16.96 -4.84 -27.51
CA GLU A 620 -17.99 -4.12 -28.26
C GLU A 620 -19.19 -3.68 -27.40
N LEU A 621 -19.37 -4.30 -26.23
CA LEU A 621 -20.45 -3.94 -25.31
C LEU A 621 -20.19 -2.63 -24.56
N ASP A 622 -18.93 -2.19 -24.47
CA ASP A 622 -18.52 -0.91 -23.88
C ASP A 622 -17.21 -0.42 -24.56
N PRO A 623 -17.29 0.08 -25.81
CA PRO A 623 -16.13 0.25 -26.70
C PRO A 623 -15.03 1.19 -26.19
N ASP A 624 -15.35 2.07 -25.24
CA ASP A 624 -14.43 3.07 -24.70
C ASP A 624 -13.63 2.59 -23.47
N HIS A 625 -13.90 1.38 -23.00
CA HIS A 625 -13.39 0.80 -21.76
C HIS A 625 -12.78 -0.61 -21.96
N GLU A 626 -12.06 -1.10 -20.95
CA GLU A 626 -11.62 -2.51 -20.91
C GLU A 626 -12.82 -3.45 -20.83
N PRO A 627 -12.68 -4.76 -21.14
CA PRO A 627 -13.80 -5.69 -21.14
C PRO A 627 -14.58 -5.70 -19.81
N LEU A 628 -15.91 -5.72 -19.95
CA LEU A 628 -16.82 -6.00 -18.83
C LEU A 628 -16.65 -7.44 -18.35
N MET A 629 -17.07 -7.74 -17.12
CA MET A 629 -16.96 -9.06 -16.53
C MET A 629 -18.32 -9.76 -16.44
N GLU A 630 -18.34 -11.08 -16.50
CA GLU A 630 -19.50 -11.93 -16.21
C GLU A 630 -19.07 -13.07 -15.28
N VAL A 631 -19.82 -13.32 -14.22
CA VAL A 631 -19.63 -14.52 -13.38
C VAL A 631 -20.39 -15.66 -14.03
N ALA A 632 -19.66 -16.58 -14.67
CA ALA A 632 -20.26 -17.59 -15.54
C ALA A 632 -20.53 -18.95 -14.85
N ALA A 633 -20.01 -19.14 -13.64
CA ALA A 633 -20.18 -20.37 -12.86
C ALA A 633 -20.07 -20.08 -11.35
N ALA A 634 -20.63 -20.95 -10.51
CA ALA A 634 -20.64 -20.79 -9.05
C ALA A 634 -19.21 -20.71 -8.47
N GLN A 635 -18.28 -21.47 -9.05
CA GLN A 635 -16.85 -21.38 -8.72
C GLN A 635 -16.31 -19.95 -8.85
N GLY A 636 -16.82 -19.16 -9.81
CA GLY A 636 -16.44 -17.77 -10.00
C GLY A 636 -16.73 -16.88 -8.80
N LEU A 637 -17.79 -17.18 -8.03
CA LEU A 637 -18.12 -16.46 -6.80
C LEU A 637 -17.08 -16.74 -5.71
N VAL A 638 -16.72 -18.01 -5.53
CA VAL A 638 -15.72 -18.43 -4.54
C VAL A 638 -14.32 -17.92 -4.90
N SER A 639 -13.95 -18.01 -6.18
CA SER A 639 -12.68 -17.48 -6.70
C SER A 639 -12.60 -15.96 -6.57
N ALA A 640 -13.70 -15.24 -6.85
CA ALA A 640 -13.78 -13.80 -6.63
C ALA A 640 -13.67 -13.45 -5.14
N ALA A 641 -14.34 -14.18 -4.24
CA ALA A 641 -14.23 -13.99 -2.80
C ALA A 641 -12.80 -14.27 -2.28
N GLN A 642 -12.12 -15.26 -2.83
CA GLN A 642 -10.70 -15.52 -2.58
C GLN A 642 -9.82 -14.32 -2.98
N MET A 643 -10.21 -13.57 -4.00
CA MET A 643 -9.59 -12.31 -4.44
C MET A 643 -10.14 -11.07 -3.68
N ASN A 644 -10.75 -11.30 -2.52
CA ASN A 644 -11.33 -10.32 -1.60
C ASN A 644 -12.56 -9.57 -2.15
N VAL A 645 -13.28 -10.13 -3.13
CA VAL A 645 -14.58 -9.60 -3.56
C VAL A 645 -15.61 -9.90 -2.47
N MET A 646 -16.31 -8.86 -2.02
CA MET A 646 -17.39 -8.96 -1.04
C MET A 646 -18.76 -8.74 -1.66
N GLU A 647 -18.89 -7.86 -2.66
CA GLU A 647 -20.17 -7.57 -3.31
C GLU A 647 -20.09 -7.79 -4.84
N PHE A 648 -21.20 -8.27 -5.41
CA PHE A 648 -21.41 -8.42 -6.84
C PHE A 648 -22.59 -7.55 -7.27
N HIS A 649 -22.37 -6.67 -8.25
CA HIS A 649 -23.37 -5.73 -8.74
C HIS A 649 -23.63 -5.98 -10.21
N THR A 650 -24.89 -6.14 -10.59
CA THR A 650 -25.28 -6.46 -11.98
C THR A 650 -25.85 -5.25 -12.69
N TRP A 651 -25.61 -5.18 -14.00
CA TRP A 651 -26.27 -4.23 -14.89
C TRP A 651 -27.75 -4.62 -15.09
N ASN A 652 -28.57 -3.65 -15.47
CA ASN A 652 -29.98 -3.84 -15.84
C ASN A 652 -30.17 -4.31 -17.30
N GLY A 653 -29.11 -4.78 -17.94
CA GLY A 653 -29.13 -5.37 -19.28
C GLY A 653 -28.25 -6.61 -19.35
N VAL A 654 -28.41 -7.36 -20.44
CA VAL A 654 -27.68 -8.61 -20.71
C VAL A 654 -26.80 -8.47 -21.95
N LYS A 655 -25.68 -9.19 -21.96
CA LYS A 655 -24.65 -9.14 -23.02
C LYS A 655 -25.19 -9.39 -24.43
N THR A 656 -26.25 -10.20 -24.56
CA THR A 656 -26.83 -10.54 -25.87
C THR A 656 -27.58 -9.37 -26.53
N LEU A 657 -27.97 -8.35 -25.75
CA LEU A 657 -28.65 -7.16 -26.25
C LEU A 657 -28.43 -5.99 -25.29
N ILE A 658 -27.16 -5.60 -25.14
CA ILE A 658 -26.76 -4.68 -24.07
C ILE A 658 -27.42 -3.31 -24.17
N GLY A 659 -27.74 -2.84 -25.38
CA GLY A 659 -28.39 -1.55 -25.61
C GLY A 659 -29.86 -1.48 -25.19
N LYS A 660 -30.49 -2.61 -24.82
CA LYS A 660 -31.90 -2.66 -24.41
C LYS A 660 -32.04 -3.33 -23.05
N PRO A 661 -32.19 -2.55 -21.96
CA PRO A 661 -32.40 -3.09 -20.62
C PRO A 661 -33.54 -4.10 -20.57
N ASP A 662 -33.36 -5.13 -19.75
CA ASP A 662 -34.36 -6.17 -19.47
C ASP A 662 -34.98 -6.02 -18.08
N ARG A 663 -34.59 -4.98 -17.34
CA ARG A 663 -35.22 -4.59 -16.09
C ARG A 663 -35.02 -3.12 -15.77
N MET A 664 -35.82 -2.61 -14.85
CA MET A 664 -35.68 -1.32 -14.20
C MET A 664 -35.62 -1.54 -12.69
N THR A 665 -34.86 -0.73 -11.96
CA THR A 665 -34.68 -0.87 -10.51
C THR A 665 -34.88 0.48 -9.81
N PHE A 666 -35.62 0.45 -8.71
CA PHE A 666 -35.79 1.54 -7.78
C PHE A 666 -35.09 1.16 -6.47
N ASP A 667 -34.05 1.89 -6.11
CA ASP A 667 -33.32 1.72 -4.85
C ASP A 667 -33.83 2.72 -3.81
N LEU A 668 -34.59 2.23 -2.83
CA LEU A 668 -35.24 3.07 -1.82
C LEU A 668 -34.25 3.38 -0.70
N ASP A 669 -33.62 4.54 -0.78
CA ASP A 669 -32.58 5.00 0.14
C ASP A 669 -33.16 5.91 1.25
N PRO A 670 -33.16 5.47 2.52
CA PRO A 670 -33.65 6.29 3.61
C PRO A 670 -32.68 7.44 3.92
N GLY A 671 -33.21 8.65 4.07
CA GLY A 671 -32.47 9.75 4.65
C GLY A 671 -32.34 9.66 6.17
N LYS A 672 -31.58 10.58 6.76
CA LYS A 672 -31.42 10.66 8.21
C LYS A 672 -32.77 10.88 8.89
N GLY A 673 -33.08 10.08 9.90
CA GLY A 673 -34.33 10.16 10.68
C GLY A 673 -35.53 9.43 10.09
N VAL A 674 -35.34 8.62 9.04
CA VAL A 674 -36.40 7.72 8.54
C VAL A 674 -36.33 6.41 9.31
N GLU A 675 -37.42 6.09 10.02
CA GLU A 675 -37.58 4.83 10.74
C GLU A 675 -37.98 3.67 9.81
N TRP A 676 -37.72 2.44 10.24
CA TRP A 676 -37.93 1.25 9.41
C TRP A 676 -39.39 1.06 8.92
N PRO A 677 -40.44 1.29 9.73
CA PRO A 677 -41.82 1.23 9.24
C PRO A 677 -42.09 2.17 8.06
N ALA A 678 -41.49 3.35 8.05
CA ALA A 678 -41.62 4.28 6.93
C ALA A 678 -40.96 3.76 5.63
N MET A 679 -39.92 2.93 5.74
CA MET A 679 -39.31 2.24 4.60
C MET A 679 -40.24 1.15 4.03
N GLN A 680 -40.88 0.37 4.90
CA GLN A 680 -41.85 -0.66 4.50
C GLN A 680 -43.05 -0.02 3.81
N GLU A 681 -43.63 1.02 4.42
CA GLU A 681 -44.72 1.81 3.83
C GLU A 681 -44.34 2.37 2.45
N ALA A 682 -43.14 2.95 2.33
CA ALA A 682 -42.64 3.48 1.07
C ALA A 682 -42.54 2.42 -0.03
N ALA A 683 -42.03 1.23 0.28
CA ALA A 683 -41.97 0.13 -0.67
C ALA A 683 -43.37 -0.31 -1.13
N MET A 684 -44.34 -0.38 -0.22
CA MET A 684 -45.73 -0.70 -0.55
C MET A 684 -46.38 0.37 -1.44
N VAL A 685 -46.09 1.66 -1.21
CA VAL A 685 -46.57 2.75 -2.07
C VAL A 685 -45.95 2.66 -3.47
N VAL A 686 -44.64 2.36 -3.58
CA VAL A 686 -43.98 2.15 -4.87
C VAL A 686 -44.60 0.97 -5.62
N ARG A 687 -44.85 -0.15 -4.92
CA ARG A 687 -45.54 -1.32 -5.48
C ARG A 687 -46.91 -0.95 -6.06
N ALA A 688 -47.77 -0.34 -5.24
CA ALA A 688 -49.12 0.01 -5.64
C ALA A 688 -49.12 0.96 -6.85
N PHE A 689 -48.19 1.92 -6.88
CA PHE A 689 -48.05 2.81 -8.03
C PHE A 689 -47.60 2.09 -9.31
N LEU A 690 -46.70 1.10 -9.20
CA LEU A 690 -46.27 0.30 -10.34
C LEU A 690 -47.40 -0.64 -10.83
N GLU A 691 -48.23 -1.16 -9.93
CA GLU A 691 -49.43 -1.95 -10.27
C GLU A 691 -50.43 -1.12 -11.09
N GLU A 692 -50.67 0.15 -10.70
CA GLU A 692 -51.50 1.09 -11.48
C GLU A 692 -50.91 1.41 -12.87
N LEU A 693 -49.60 1.28 -13.03
CA LEU A 693 -48.92 1.40 -14.33
C LEU A 693 -48.89 0.09 -15.13
N GLU A 694 -49.54 -0.97 -14.63
CA GLU A 694 -49.53 -2.32 -15.21
C GLU A 694 -48.10 -2.90 -15.30
N LEU A 695 -47.24 -2.55 -14.33
CA LEU A 695 -45.84 -3.01 -14.24
C LEU A 695 -45.67 -3.94 -13.03
N PRO A 696 -45.64 -5.27 -13.26
CA PRO A 696 -45.27 -6.23 -12.21
C PRO A 696 -43.91 -5.87 -11.60
N SER A 697 -43.80 -5.99 -10.29
CA SER A 697 -42.59 -5.63 -9.57
C SER A 697 -42.25 -6.64 -8.48
N PHE A 698 -40.97 -6.75 -8.19
CA PHE A 698 -40.40 -7.73 -7.27
C PHE A 698 -39.51 -7.02 -6.26
N ALA A 699 -39.56 -7.45 -5.00
CA ALA A 699 -38.83 -6.82 -3.93
C ALA A 699 -37.66 -7.67 -3.46
N LYS A 700 -36.58 -7.00 -3.03
CA LYS A 700 -35.50 -7.63 -2.26
C LYS A 700 -34.97 -6.67 -1.23
N THR A 701 -34.46 -7.19 -0.12
CA THR A 701 -33.66 -6.38 0.79
C THR A 701 -32.37 -5.93 0.11
N SER A 702 -31.84 -4.77 0.47
CA SER A 702 -30.54 -4.33 -0.04
C SER A 702 -29.36 -4.99 0.71
N GLY A 703 -29.60 -5.58 1.88
CA GLY A 703 -28.55 -5.99 2.84
C GLY A 703 -27.89 -4.80 3.54
N GLY A 704 -28.42 -3.59 3.35
CA GLY A 704 -27.94 -2.33 3.92
C GLY A 704 -29.04 -1.65 4.73
N LYS A 705 -29.50 -0.48 4.25
CA LYS A 705 -30.53 0.32 4.95
C LYS A 705 -31.85 0.40 4.19
N GLY A 706 -31.85 0.16 2.87
CA GLY A 706 -32.98 0.37 1.97
C GLY A 706 -33.57 -0.91 1.39
N LEU A 707 -34.61 -0.79 0.58
CA LEU A 707 -35.21 -1.90 -0.18
C LEU A 707 -35.00 -1.67 -1.67
N HIS A 708 -34.86 -2.73 -2.46
CA HIS A 708 -34.83 -2.62 -3.91
C HIS A 708 -36.12 -3.17 -4.49
N VAL A 709 -36.75 -2.39 -5.36
CA VAL A 709 -37.91 -2.81 -6.17
C VAL A 709 -37.47 -2.94 -7.62
N VAL A 710 -37.69 -4.10 -8.22
CA VAL A 710 -37.20 -4.45 -9.55
C VAL A 710 -38.39 -4.79 -10.46
N VAL A 711 -38.42 -4.19 -11.64
CA VAL A 711 -39.47 -4.38 -12.65
C VAL A 711 -38.84 -5.08 -13.86
N PRO A 712 -39.22 -6.34 -14.18
CA PRO A 712 -38.75 -7.02 -15.39
C PRO A 712 -39.35 -6.40 -16.65
N LEU A 713 -38.52 -6.22 -17.68
CA LEU A 713 -38.90 -5.55 -18.93
C LEU A 713 -38.65 -6.44 -20.15
N LYS A 714 -39.57 -6.38 -21.10
CA LYS A 714 -39.29 -6.85 -22.47
C LYS A 714 -38.30 -5.88 -23.10
N ARG A 715 -37.20 -6.41 -23.65
CA ARG A 715 -36.06 -5.68 -24.25
C ARG A 715 -36.41 -4.90 -25.52
N ARG A 716 -37.23 -3.86 -25.40
CA ARG A 716 -37.75 -3.04 -26.52
C ARG A 716 -37.17 -1.64 -26.56
N HIS A 717 -37.00 -1.03 -25.39
CA HIS A 717 -36.55 0.36 -25.21
C HIS A 717 -35.05 0.42 -24.90
N ASP A 718 -34.42 1.56 -25.20
CA ASP A 718 -33.02 1.83 -24.88
C ASP A 718 -32.84 2.32 -23.43
N TRP A 719 -31.58 2.55 -23.03
CA TRP A 719 -31.23 2.97 -21.68
C TRP A 719 -31.80 4.33 -21.29
N ASP A 720 -31.74 5.31 -22.20
CA ASP A 720 -32.21 6.67 -21.90
C ASP A 720 -33.72 6.69 -21.72
N THR A 721 -34.46 5.99 -22.58
CA THR A 721 -35.91 5.84 -22.44
C THR A 721 -36.29 5.18 -21.11
N VAL A 722 -35.62 4.09 -20.72
CA VAL A 722 -35.91 3.39 -19.45
C VAL A 722 -35.55 4.27 -18.24
N LYS A 723 -34.41 4.95 -18.29
CA LYS A 723 -33.94 5.85 -17.22
C LYS A 723 -34.86 7.05 -17.06
N ASP A 724 -35.22 7.73 -18.15
CA ASP A 724 -36.05 8.93 -18.11
C ASP A 724 -37.49 8.60 -17.69
N PHE A 725 -38.02 7.45 -18.11
CA PHE A 725 -39.31 6.98 -17.61
C PHE A 725 -39.24 6.64 -16.12
N SER A 726 -38.18 5.98 -15.65
CA SER A 726 -37.97 5.72 -14.22
C SER A 726 -37.86 7.01 -13.40
N GLN A 727 -37.24 8.05 -13.98
CA GLN A 727 -37.17 9.39 -13.38
C GLN A 727 -38.55 10.04 -13.31
N ALA A 728 -39.36 9.93 -14.36
CA ALA A 728 -40.73 10.47 -14.37
C ALA A 728 -41.61 9.82 -13.29
N ILE A 729 -41.49 8.50 -13.09
CA ILE A 729 -42.14 7.77 -11.99
C ILE A 729 -41.72 8.36 -10.63
N VAL A 730 -40.43 8.52 -10.39
CA VAL A 730 -39.92 9.05 -9.11
C VAL A 730 -40.35 10.50 -8.89
N GLN A 731 -40.34 11.33 -9.94
CA GLN A 731 -40.82 12.70 -9.87
C GLN A 731 -42.31 12.77 -9.56
N HIS A 732 -43.12 11.89 -10.16
CA HIS A 732 -44.54 11.78 -9.86
C HIS A 732 -44.75 11.40 -8.39
N LEU A 733 -44.12 10.34 -7.91
CA LEU A 733 -44.22 9.89 -6.52
C LEU A 733 -43.76 10.97 -5.52
N ALA A 734 -42.68 11.69 -5.81
CA ALA A 734 -42.19 12.78 -4.97
C ALA A 734 -43.12 14.01 -4.99
N LYS A 735 -43.83 14.26 -6.08
CA LYS A 735 -44.85 15.31 -6.16
C LYS A 735 -46.12 14.94 -5.40
N THR A 736 -46.55 13.67 -5.50
CA THR A 736 -47.77 13.15 -4.86
C THR A 736 -47.59 12.96 -3.35
N PHE A 737 -46.44 12.44 -2.92
CA PHE A 737 -46.11 12.21 -1.51
C PHE A 737 -44.85 12.96 -1.07
N PRO A 738 -44.86 14.32 -1.09
CA PRO A 738 -43.66 15.13 -0.87
C PRO A 738 -43.12 15.07 0.57
N ARG A 739 -43.91 14.58 1.53
CA ARG A 739 -43.48 14.32 2.90
C ARG A 739 -42.73 12.99 3.04
N ARG A 740 -42.94 12.05 2.12
CA ARG A 740 -42.34 10.70 2.16
C ARG A 740 -41.19 10.55 1.18
N PHE A 741 -41.32 11.10 -0.02
CA PHE A 741 -40.33 10.92 -1.09
C PHE A 741 -39.57 12.19 -1.44
N SER A 742 -38.35 12.00 -1.94
CA SER A 742 -37.55 13.02 -2.59
C SER A 742 -37.15 12.54 -3.99
N ALA A 743 -37.21 13.43 -4.97
CA ALA A 743 -36.73 13.16 -6.33
C ALA A 743 -35.31 13.71 -6.57
N LYS A 744 -34.70 14.36 -5.58
CA LYS A 744 -33.35 14.93 -5.69
C LYS A 744 -32.34 14.07 -4.94
N SER A 745 -31.26 13.73 -5.62
CA SER A 745 -30.13 13.03 -5.02
C SER A 745 -29.41 13.89 -3.98
N GLY A 746 -28.63 13.26 -3.10
CA GLY A 746 -27.82 13.94 -2.08
C GLY A 746 -28.45 13.90 -0.67
N PRO A 747 -27.65 13.67 0.40
CA PRO A 747 -28.17 13.49 1.76
C PRO A 747 -29.01 14.65 2.31
N ARG A 748 -28.68 15.90 1.92
CA ARG A 748 -29.40 17.11 2.36
C ARG A 748 -30.84 17.19 1.82
N ASN A 749 -31.09 16.58 0.67
CA ASN A 749 -32.39 16.65 -0.02
C ASN A 749 -33.39 15.60 0.47
N ARG A 750 -33.01 14.78 1.45
CA ARG A 750 -33.82 13.65 1.94
C ARG A 750 -33.89 13.52 3.46
N VAL A 751 -33.57 14.55 4.24
CA VAL A 751 -33.74 14.49 5.71
C VAL A 751 -35.21 14.20 6.04
N GLY A 752 -35.47 13.11 6.79
CA GLY A 752 -36.82 12.63 7.10
C GLY A 752 -37.61 12.05 5.91
N LYS A 753 -36.98 11.84 4.75
CA LYS A 753 -37.62 11.33 3.51
C LYS A 753 -36.81 10.18 2.90
N ILE A 754 -37.44 9.45 1.99
CA ILE A 754 -36.81 8.38 1.21
C ILE A 754 -36.52 8.91 -0.18
N PHE A 755 -35.28 8.77 -0.63
CA PHE A 755 -34.92 9.01 -2.02
C PHE A 755 -35.10 7.71 -2.79
N ILE A 756 -35.93 7.75 -3.83
CA ILE A 756 -36.07 6.61 -4.74
C ILE A 756 -35.01 6.79 -5.82
N ASP A 757 -33.87 6.11 -5.67
CA ASP A 757 -32.75 6.23 -6.58
C ASP A 757 -33.03 5.51 -7.90
N TYR A 758 -33.36 6.31 -8.91
CA TYR A 758 -33.56 5.88 -10.29
C TYR A 758 -32.26 5.91 -11.12
N LEU A 759 -31.16 6.47 -10.59
CA LEU A 759 -29.88 6.60 -11.32
C LEU A 759 -29.24 5.24 -11.60
N ARG A 760 -29.76 4.17 -10.99
CA ARG A 760 -29.42 2.77 -11.24
C ARG A 760 -29.84 2.27 -12.62
N ASN A 761 -30.67 3.03 -13.35
CA ASN A 761 -31.25 2.64 -14.64
C ASN A 761 -30.51 3.19 -15.86
N GLY A 762 -29.38 3.91 -15.67
CA GLY A 762 -28.55 4.38 -16.77
C GLY A 762 -27.56 3.34 -17.29
N PHE A 763 -27.02 3.55 -18.49
CA PHE A 763 -25.96 2.72 -19.05
C PHE A 763 -24.76 2.64 -18.10
N GLY A 764 -24.28 1.43 -17.83
CA GLY A 764 -23.17 1.19 -16.91
C GLY A 764 -23.45 1.39 -15.43
N ALA A 765 -24.70 1.71 -15.06
CA ALA A 765 -25.14 1.70 -13.68
C ALA A 765 -25.41 0.27 -13.20
N THR A 766 -25.29 0.05 -11.90
CA THR A 766 -25.37 -1.29 -11.32
C THR A 766 -26.13 -1.29 -10.00
N THR A 767 -26.67 -2.46 -9.68
CA THR A 767 -27.40 -2.74 -8.45
C THR A 767 -26.85 -4.03 -7.85
N VAL A 768 -26.72 -4.07 -6.51
CA VAL A 768 -26.26 -5.28 -5.82
C VAL A 768 -27.16 -6.47 -6.18
N CYS A 769 -26.52 -7.57 -6.57
CA CYS A 769 -27.19 -8.79 -7.01
C CYS A 769 -27.95 -9.43 -5.83
N ALA A 770 -29.05 -10.12 -6.12
CA ALA A 770 -29.68 -11.00 -5.13
C ALA A 770 -28.65 -12.04 -4.64
N TRP A 771 -28.67 -12.35 -3.35
CA TRP A 771 -27.73 -13.22 -2.64
C TRP A 771 -26.29 -12.70 -2.55
N SER A 772 -25.99 -11.48 -3.00
CA SER A 772 -24.70 -10.86 -2.71
C SER A 772 -24.64 -10.38 -1.25
N ALA A 773 -23.52 -10.64 -0.59
CA ALA A 773 -23.18 -10.00 0.68
C ALA A 773 -22.88 -8.51 0.47
N ARG A 774 -22.91 -7.75 1.57
CA ARG A 774 -22.58 -6.32 1.64
C ARG A 774 -21.29 -6.10 2.43
N ALA A 775 -20.42 -5.24 1.91
CA ALA A 775 -19.20 -4.78 2.57
C ALA A 775 -19.54 -3.71 3.63
N ARG A 776 -20.33 -4.09 4.63
CA ARG A 776 -20.79 -3.23 5.74
C ARG A 776 -20.69 -4.04 7.05
N PRO A 777 -20.56 -3.38 8.21
CA PRO A 777 -20.55 -4.08 9.50
C PRO A 777 -21.77 -5.00 9.63
N GLY A 778 -21.55 -6.25 10.04
CA GLY A 778 -22.58 -7.29 10.07
C GLY A 778 -22.69 -8.12 8.79
N MET A 779 -22.14 -7.65 7.65
CA MET A 779 -22.19 -8.31 6.34
C MET A 779 -23.59 -8.79 5.92
N GLY A 780 -24.55 -7.86 5.91
CA GLY A 780 -25.92 -8.11 5.45
C GLY A 780 -25.96 -8.66 4.02
N VAL A 781 -27.02 -9.38 3.68
CA VAL A 781 -27.23 -10.01 2.38
C VAL A 781 -28.45 -9.42 1.70
N SER A 782 -28.36 -9.21 0.39
CA SER A 782 -29.50 -8.78 -0.45
C SER A 782 -30.41 -9.96 -0.76
N VAL A 783 -31.53 -10.12 -0.07
CA VAL A 783 -32.40 -11.30 -0.13
C VAL A 783 -33.71 -11.02 -0.90
N PRO A 784 -34.08 -11.83 -1.92
CA PRO A 784 -35.41 -11.80 -2.53
C PRO A 784 -36.52 -12.08 -1.51
N VAL A 785 -37.59 -11.29 -1.55
CA VAL A 785 -38.74 -11.43 -0.65
C VAL A 785 -40.05 -11.27 -1.41
N THR A 786 -41.12 -11.88 -0.91
CA THR A 786 -42.46 -11.61 -1.39
C THR A 786 -42.93 -10.27 -0.85
N TRP A 787 -43.96 -9.70 -1.46
CA TRP A 787 -44.51 -8.45 -0.96
C TRP A 787 -45.21 -8.59 0.40
N ASP A 788 -45.76 -9.76 0.71
CA ASP A 788 -46.42 -10.04 2.00
C ASP A 788 -45.41 -10.15 3.16
N GLU A 789 -44.14 -10.40 2.85
CA GLU A 789 -43.05 -10.37 3.82
C GLU A 789 -42.63 -8.95 4.17
N ILE A 790 -42.84 -7.95 3.30
CA ILE A 790 -42.33 -6.58 3.48
C ILE A 790 -42.77 -5.97 4.82
N PRO A 791 -44.04 -6.01 5.24
CA PRO A 791 -44.47 -5.48 6.54
C PRO A 791 -43.87 -6.22 7.75
N GLN A 792 -43.39 -7.45 7.57
CA GLN A 792 -42.88 -8.31 8.64
C GLN A 792 -41.35 -8.19 8.82
N LEU A 793 -40.65 -7.63 7.83
CA LEU A 793 -39.21 -7.42 7.92
C LEU A 793 -38.87 -6.53 9.11
N LYS A 794 -37.80 -6.86 9.84
CA LYS A 794 -37.30 -6.06 10.98
C LYS A 794 -36.22 -5.07 10.56
N SER A 795 -35.49 -5.38 9.49
CA SER A 795 -34.53 -4.49 8.86
C SER A 795 -34.14 -4.99 7.47
N SER A 796 -33.48 -4.15 6.68
CA SER A 796 -32.93 -4.53 5.37
C SER A 796 -31.71 -5.46 5.46
N ALA A 797 -31.09 -5.57 6.63
CA ALA A 797 -29.91 -6.40 6.87
C ALA A 797 -30.18 -7.52 7.89
N GLN A 798 -31.45 -7.92 8.07
CA GLN A 798 -31.82 -8.98 9.03
C GLN A 798 -31.20 -10.34 8.69
N TRP A 799 -30.97 -10.58 7.39
CA TRP A 799 -30.18 -11.70 6.91
C TRP A 799 -28.77 -11.22 6.57
N HIS A 800 -27.80 -11.98 7.01
CA HIS A 800 -26.37 -11.74 6.84
C HIS A 800 -25.62 -13.06 6.67
N VAL A 801 -24.33 -12.99 6.32
CA VAL A 801 -23.48 -14.15 6.00
C VAL A 801 -23.60 -15.31 7.02
N ARG A 802 -23.74 -15.03 8.33
CA ARG A 802 -23.82 -16.07 9.37
C ARG A 802 -25.19 -16.76 9.54
N ASN A 803 -26.29 -16.08 9.24
CA ASN A 803 -27.64 -16.60 9.47
C ASN A 803 -28.41 -16.85 8.17
N ILE A 804 -27.73 -16.81 7.01
CA ILE A 804 -28.40 -17.00 5.72
C ILE A 804 -29.10 -18.36 5.59
N HIS A 805 -28.68 -19.35 6.39
CA HIS A 805 -29.31 -20.67 6.45
C HIS A 805 -30.81 -20.60 6.77
N GLU A 806 -31.26 -19.58 7.52
CA GLU A 806 -32.69 -19.33 7.81
C GLU A 806 -33.52 -19.04 6.55
N ARG A 807 -32.87 -18.74 5.42
CA ARG A 807 -33.54 -18.35 4.17
C ARG A 807 -33.33 -19.32 3.01
N LEU A 808 -32.43 -20.29 3.14
CA LEU A 808 -32.05 -21.17 2.03
C LEU A 808 -33.21 -22.03 1.52
N ASP A 809 -34.07 -22.51 2.42
CA ASP A 809 -35.23 -23.35 2.07
C ASP A 809 -36.26 -22.58 1.21
N VAL A 810 -36.38 -21.27 1.42
CA VAL A 810 -37.24 -20.42 0.56
C VAL A 810 -36.55 -20.13 -0.77
N GLY A 811 -35.22 -19.94 -0.76
CA GLY A 811 -34.42 -19.74 -1.95
C GLY A 811 -34.99 -18.64 -2.86
N ASN A 812 -35.01 -18.91 -4.17
CA ASN A 812 -35.50 -17.96 -5.18
C ASN A 812 -37.02 -17.96 -5.39
N ALA A 813 -37.79 -18.75 -4.63
CA ALA A 813 -39.25 -18.86 -4.78
C ALA A 813 -39.99 -17.50 -4.84
N PRO A 814 -39.62 -16.46 -4.06
CA PRO A 814 -40.29 -15.15 -4.14
C PRO A 814 -40.24 -14.48 -5.51
N TRP A 815 -39.31 -14.90 -6.38
CA TRP A 815 -39.07 -14.34 -7.71
C TRP A 815 -39.25 -15.41 -8.81
N GLU A 816 -39.93 -16.52 -8.54
CA GLU A 816 -40.10 -17.62 -9.49
C GLU A 816 -40.76 -17.18 -10.81
N SER A 817 -41.74 -16.28 -10.76
CA SER A 817 -42.44 -15.72 -11.93
C SER A 817 -41.74 -14.52 -12.60
N TYR A 818 -40.52 -14.18 -12.18
CA TYR A 818 -39.86 -12.93 -12.59
C TYR A 818 -39.70 -12.78 -14.11
N GLU A 819 -39.30 -13.83 -14.81
CA GLU A 819 -39.09 -13.76 -16.27
C GLU A 819 -40.42 -13.69 -17.05
N ASP A 820 -41.45 -14.42 -16.60
CA ASP A 820 -42.77 -14.49 -17.25
C ASP A 820 -43.57 -13.18 -17.13
N GLU A 821 -43.31 -12.43 -16.06
CA GLU A 821 -43.96 -11.15 -15.79
C GLU A 821 -43.34 -9.96 -16.53
N ALA A 822 -42.34 -10.17 -17.39
CA ALA A 822 -41.74 -9.08 -18.16
C ALA A 822 -42.78 -8.35 -19.04
N ARG A 823 -42.90 -7.02 -18.89
CA ARG A 823 -43.80 -6.16 -19.68
C ARG A 823 -43.04 -5.13 -20.53
N THR A 824 -43.70 -4.56 -21.55
CA THR A 824 -43.15 -3.40 -22.27
C THR A 824 -43.51 -2.11 -21.52
N LEU A 825 -42.71 -1.05 -21.65
CA LEU A 825 -43.01 0.23 -21.02
C LEU A 825 -44.09 1.04 -21.76
N THR A 826 -44.45 0.66 -22.99
CA THR A 826 -45.34 1.44 -23.87
C THR A 826 -46.68 1.80 -23.22
N ARG A 827 -47.32 0.86 -22.53
CA ARG A 827 -48.62 1.07 -21.87
C ARG A 827 -48.46 1.97 -20.65
N ALA A 828 -47.47 1.68 -19.79
CA ALA A 828 -47.13 2.47 -18.61
C ALA A 828 -46.78 3.93 -18.96
N MET A 829 -46.01 4.15 -20.02
CA MET A 829 -45.68 5.48 -20.55
C MET A 829 -46.93 6.25 -20.95
N ARG A 830 -47.88 5.60 -21.63
CA ARG A 830 -49.16 6.22 -21.99
C ARG A 830 -49.99 6.60 -20.76
N ILE A 831 -50.07 5.71 -19.77
CA ILE A 831 -50.81 5.96 -18.52
C ILE A 831 -50.21 7.17 -17.79
N LEU A 832 -48.88 7.26 -17.71
CA LEU A 832 -48.19 8.36 -17.04
C LEU A 832 -48.10 9.66 -17.89
N GLY A 833 -48.53 9.62 -19.15
CA GLY A 833 -48.39 10.74 -20.08
C GLY A 833 -46.94 11.05 -20.47
N PHE A 834 -46.05 10.05 -20.45
CA PHE A 834 -44.64 10.18 -20.80
C PHE A 834 -44.43 9.96 -22.31
N ASN A 835 -43.84 10.95 -22.98
CA ASN A 835 -43.40 10.84 -24.37
C ASN A 835 -41.86 10.71 -24.40
N SER A 836 -41.35 9.59 -24.89
CA SER A 836 -39.90 9.44 -25.13
C SER A 836 -39.47 10.44 -26.20
N SER A 837 -38.53 11.33 -25.86
CA SER A 837 -37.89 12.17 -26.87
C SER A 837 -37.11 11.24 -27.79
N SER A 838 -37.46 11.23 -29.08
CA SER A 838 -36.84 10.41 -30.13
C SER A 838 -35.36 10.71 -30.32
#